data_AF-A0A7M7J3H2-F1
#
_entry.id   AF-A0A7M7J3H2-F1
#
_cell.length_a   1.000
_cell.length_b   1.000
_cell.length_c   1.000
_cell.angle_alpha   90.00
_cell.angle_beta   90.00
_cell.angle_gamma   90.00
#
_symmetry.space_group_name_H-M   'P 1'
#
loop_
_entity.id
_entity.type
_entity.pdbx_description
1 polymer ?
#
loop_
_entity_poly.entity_id
_entity_poly.type
_entity_poly.pdbx_seq_one_letter_code
_entity_poly.pdbx_strand_id
1 'polypeptide(L)'
;MKWLGVVLLGTVLVVAQNRTDNRKNQRPDVNRNRRQTPFDSFFNRVGVPNRGDLTPFSVDGMFAVAPYGNQQPWWKGSNVCMTKKEEEVEGISPENLLFSLQSTQCSESPTTHTCITKIRTANESKNVIEKYTCCHGFTRRQDGPGCIEADLKDLSEALKIIGTTEFGKFVDDSKVTKRSGSDVNVTVFAPTNNAIKKLEAKKAEGGNGEGENEVSSADMASAHMLEGYFQLADLVDEQKIATLDDKSSIRFNEFYNPHKVLTANCVPIVAADNFHKNGVIHVVDGFLPIPTKTVKEVLSSDPRFSTFSEILGMSELVDKLDDQEAHYTVFAPTEDAFKGIDAETLEMWKKGEGCVDQLLQGHIVPHTICTSAVPQQARVRNVLRVPIMLQKSPDGRVTAEGVEIEEKDIIATNGVVHALKNVMLSQTSKSLLDTLKAHKLIDLVHLIDSNELTERLNGLKNFTFFAPTEEAIKDVSLKEWDSMKAEQKIQALFLYHTTESKVGLKSLFNNMIMNSQLEKAQIRVNVYSRNNNFDDATYSAQCARIVSRPIDVCGGSIYFVDKVLRQPETSIWTLIENNKNLQVFRKLVTKAGLESQLKENTGPFTVLAPTDEAFKKLTRDEMEALEKGDGVEALVKTHILTDMLCSAGVNYNSAFAVQEHRNLDGKSVSAQRSLRGHVYFGGARAEDKDLTANNGVVHIIDRVLNAQPEQKPQPAHAQSQGPQPQGTENRRYVSFEFPHF
;
A
#
# COMPACT_ATOMS: atom_id res chain seq x y z
N MET A 1 -46.21 -8.64 47.74
CA MET A 1 -46.55 -7.20 47.67
C MET A 1 -45.63 -6.58 46.62
N LYS A 2 -46.04 -6.51 45.35
CA LYS A 2 -46.70 -5.36 44.67
C LYS A 2 -45.88 -4.07 44.72
N TRP A 3 -45.57 -3.34 43.65
CA TRP A 3 -45.75 -3.42 42.17
C TRP A 3 -44.98 -2.20 41.57
N LEU A 4 -44.49 -2.30 40.31
CA LEU A 4 -44.29 -1.30 39.22
C LEU A 4 -43.97 0.20 39.50
N GLY A 5 -43.31 0.99 38.62
CA GLY A 5 -42.83 0.88 37.23
C GLY A 5 -42.74 2.29 36.57
N VAL A 6 -42.02 2.40 35.42
CA VAL A 6 -42.30 3.27 34.23
C VAL A 6 -42.19 4.81 34.43
N VAL A 7 -41.27 5.63 33.87
CA VAL A 7 -40.80 5.95 32.49
C VAL A 7 -41.19 7.40 32.05
N LEU A 8 -40.18 8.14 31.57
CA LEU A 8 -40.12 9.19 30.51
C LEU A 8 -40.69 10.62 30.64
N LEU A 9 -39.94 11.51 29.94
CA LEU A 9 -40.24 12.85 29.38
C LEU A 9 -40.27 14.01 30.40
N GLY A 10 -39.67 15.18 30.18
CA GLY A 10 -39.30 15.85 28.95
C GLY A 10 -39.86 17.28 29.01
N THR A 11 -38.98 18.27 28.87
CA THR A 11 -39.20 19.68 28.42
C THR A 11 -39.86 20.76 29.32
N VAL A 12 -39.06 21.82 29.57
CA VAL A 12 -39.28 23.27 29.28
C VAL A 12 -40.23 24.10 30.16
N LEU A 13 -39.70 25.19 30.76
CA LEU A 13 -40.12 26.61 30.64
C LEU A 13 -39.21 27.48 31.55
N VAL A 14 -38.33 28.38 31.05
CA VAL A 14 -38.53 29.74 30.48
C VAL A 14 -38.90 30.82 31.51
N VAL A 15 -38.01 31.80 31.72
CA VAL A 15 -38.19 33.28 31.61
C VAL A 15 -36.76 33.86 31.49
N ALA A 16 -36.21 34.36 30.37
CA ALA A 16 -36.62 35.37 29.39
C ALA A 16 -36.54 36.83 29.89
N GLN A 17 -35.51 37.55 29.43
CA GLN A 17 -35.64 38.85 28.75
C GLN A 17 -34.29 39.18 28.08
N ASN A 18 -34.16 39.04 26.74
CA ASN A 18 -34.62 39.95 25.66
C ASN A 18 -33.71 41.19 25.56
N ARG A 19 -33.33 41.73 24.40
CA ARG A 19 -33.57 41.56 22.95
C ARG A 19 -32.83 42.79 22.32
N THR A 20 -32.45 42.95 21.07
CA THR A 20 -32.70 42.32 19.77
C THR A 20 -31.76 42.97 18.75
N ASP A 21 -31.29 42.18 17.79
CA ASP A 21 -31.35 42.35 16.33
C ASP A 21 -31.46 43.76 15.71
N ASN A 22 -30.72 44.03 14.61
CA ASN A 22 -31.10 43.50 13.28
C ASN A 22 -30.07 43.79 12.16
N ARG A 23 -30.08 42.92 11.15
CA ARG A 23 -29.38 43.04 9.86
C ARG A 23 -29.91 44.19 8.99
N LYS A 24 -29.05 44.80 8.15
CA LYS A 24 -29.22 44.93 6.68
C LYS A 24 -28.04 45.64 5.98
N ASN A 25 -27.71 45.11 4.80
CA ASN A 25 -27.02 45.68 3.63
C ASN A 25 -26.60 47.16 3.64
N GLN A 26 -25.35 47.44 3.25
CA GLN A 26 -24.98 48.19 2.02
C GLN A 26 -23.45 48.44 1.95
N ARG A 27 -22.91 48.52 0.72
CA ARG A 27 -21.51 48.85 0.37
C ARG A 27 -21.07 50.22 0.94
N PRO A 28 -19.76 50.52 0.99
CA PRO A 28 -19.26 51.43 -0.05
C PRO A 28 -17.81 51.18 -0.54
N ASP A 29 -17.59 51.79 -1.71
CA ASP A 29 -16.38 51.94 -2.51
C ASP A 29 -15.24 52.76 -1.86
N VAL A 30 -14.00 52.39 -2.23
CA VAL A 30 -12.89 53.27 -2.72
C VAL A 30 -12.37 54.40 -1.81
N ASN A 31 -11.14 54.31 -1.28
CA ASN A 31 -9.89 54.84 -1.89
C ASN A 31 -8.69 54.96 -0.90
N ARG A 32 -7.49 54.65 -1.43
CA ARG A 32 -6.16 55.26 -1.20
C ARG A 32 -5.63 55.49 0.24
N ASN A 33 -4.58 54.74 0.61
CA ASN A 33 -3.20 55.25 0.48
C ASN A 33 -2.13 54.19 0.76
N ARG A 34 -1.21 54.07 -0.20
CA ARG A 34 -0.10 53.11 -0.32
C ARG A 34 1.16 53.80 0.21
N ARG A 35 1.83 53.23 1.21
CA ARG A 35 3.24 53.56 1.53
C ARG A 35 4.14 52.55 0.83
N GLN A 36 5.08 53.08 0.07
CA GLN A 36 6.05 52.39 -0.78
C GLN A 36 7.23 51.86 0.05
N THR A 37 7.71 50.67 -0.29
CA THR A 37 9.10 50.22 -0.09
C THR A 37 9.57 49.49 -1.37
N PRO A 38 10.86 49.54 -1.73
CA PRO A 38 11.31 49.41 -3.12
C PRO A 38 11.85 48.00 -3.39
N PHE A 39 11.06 47.13 -4.02
CA PHE A 39 11.52 45.89 -4.65
C PHE A 39 10.48 45.45 -5.68
N ASP A 40 10.34 46.22 -6.77
CA ASP A 40 9.48 45.85 -7.91
C ASP A 40 10.03 46.48 -9.19
N SER A 41 11.02 45.82 -9.79
CA SER A 41 11.39 46.05 -11.18
C SER A 41 12.11 44.83 -11.76
N PHE A 42 11.46 43.66 -11.81
CA PHE A 42 11.98 42.55 -12.63
C PHE A 42 10.94 41.55 -13.17
N PHE A 43 9.65 41.65 -12.79
CA PHE A 43 8.60 40.81 -13.35
C PHE A 43 7.47 41.64 -13.94
N ASN A 44 7.57 41.95 -15.23
CA ASN A 44 6.43 42.35 -16.04
C ASN A 44 6.65 41.88 -17.48
N ARG A 45 6.34 40.60 -17.75
CA ARG A 45 5.92 40.08 -19.07
C ARG A 45 5.77 38.55 -19.05
N VAL A 46 4.77 38.02 -18.34
CA VAL A 46 4.11 36.77 -18.77
C VAL A 46 2.67 36.80 -18.26
N GLY A 47 1.71 36.83 -19.18
CA GLY A 47 0.29 36.71 -18.87
C GLY A 47 -0.05 35.27 -18.47
N VAL A 48 -0.76 35.14 -17.36
CA VAL A 48 -1.43 33.91 -16.92
C VAL A 48 -2.79 33.82 -17.62
N PRO A 49 -3.20 32.69 -18.21
CA PRO A 49 -4.61 32.41 -18.43
C PRO A 49 -5.17 31.43 -17.39
N ASN A 50 -6.37 31.76 -16.94
CA ASN A 50 -7.20 31.04 -15.99
C ASN A 50 -7.70 29.67 -16.50
N ARG A 51 -8.05 28.83 -15.52
CA ARG A 51 -8.88 27.62 -15.65
C ARG A 51 -10.27 27.91 -16.23
N GLY A 52 -10.74 26.97 -17.05
CA GLY A 52 -12.15 26.58 -17.15
C GLY A 52 -12.85 27.00 -18.43
N ASP A 53 -13.01 26.07 -19.37
CA ASP A 53 -14.31 25.77 -19.96
C ASP A 53 -14.29 24.40 -20.66
N LEU A 54 -15.19 23.53 -20.22
CA LEU A 54 -15.56 22.28 -20.87
C LEU A 54 -16.62 22.61 -21.91
N THR A 55 -16.32 22.46 -23.20
CA THR A 55 -17.32 22.41 -24.26
C THR A 55 -17.28 21.03 -24.94
N PRO A 56 -18.39 20.29 -25.01
CA PRO A 56 -18.44 19.02 -25.70
C PRO A 56 -18.92 19.19 -27.16
N PHE A 57 -18.41 18.36 -28.06
CA PHE A 57 -18.85 18.12 -29.44
C PHE A 57 -18.83 19.31 -30.42
N SER A 58 -17.84 19.35 -31.32
CA SER A 58 -18.05 19.88 -32.67
C SER A 58 -17.94 18.74 -33.67
N VAL A 59 -19.10 18.39 -34.26
CA VAL A 59 -19.23 17.50 -35.40
C VAL A 59 -18.85 18.33 -36.63
N ASP A 60 -17.91 17.85 -37.44
CA ASP A 60 -17.54 18.49 -38.70
C ASP A 60 -18.76 18.57 -39.62
N GLY A 61 -19.25 19.79 -39.82
CA GLY A 61 -20.33 20.13 -40.73
C GLY A 61 -19.93 21.33 -41.57
N MET A 62 -19.85 21.11 -42.88
CA MET A 62 -19.84 22.08 -43.98
C MET A 62 -20.38 23.47 -43.63
N PHE A 63 -19.74 24.50 -44.18
CA PHE A 63 -20.02 25.95 -44.12
C PHE A 63 -19.22 26.75 -43.08
N ALA A 64 -17.96 27.06 -43.41
CA ALA A 64 -17.24 28.19 -42.85
C ALA A 64 -17.07 29.27 -43.92
N VAL A 65 -17.84 30.36 -43.78
CA VAL A 65 -17.61 31.63 -44.47
C VAL A 65 -16.45 32.32 -43.73
N ALA A 66 -15.35 32.58 -44.43
CA ALA A 66 -14.22 33.33 -43.89
C ALA A 66 -14.65 34.76 -43.51
N PRO A 67 -14.16 35.26 -42.37
CA PRO A 67 -13.17 36.32 -42.49
C PRO A 67 -12.01 36.18 -41.49
N TYR A 68 -10.91 36.85 -41.83
CA TYR A 68 -9.59 36.91 -41.16
C TYR A 68 -8.60 35.82 -41.59
N GLY A 69 -7.46 36.31 -42.09
CA GLY A 69 -6.54 35.58 -42.94
C GLY A 69 -5.95 34.31 -42.32
N ASN A 70 -5.57 33.39 -43.20
CA ASN A 70 -4.77 32.20 -42.92
C ASN A 70 -3.47 32.56 -42.16
N GLN A 71 -3.54 32.78 -40.85
CA GLN A 71 -2.38 32.62 -40.00
C GLN A 71 -2.22 31.13 -39.80
N GLN A 72 -1.35 30.53 -40.61
CA GLN A 72 -0.92 29.16 -40.33
C GLN A 72 -0.39 29.10 -38.90
N PRO A 73 -0.70 28.03 -38.14
CA PRO A 73 -0.16 27.88 -36.81
C PRO A 73 1.37 27.80 -36.89
N TRP A 74 2.06 28.32 -35.86
CA TRP A 74 3.51 28.51 -35.93
C TRP A 74 4.26 27.21 -36.21
N TRP A 75 3.78 26.07 -35.69
CA TRP A 75 4.38 24.75 -35.88
C TRP A 75 4.27 24.18 -37.31
N LYS A 76 3.50 24.82 -38.19
CA LYS A 76 3.45 24.51 -39.63
C LYS A 76 4.28 25.49 -40.48
N GLY A 77 4.94 26.46 -39.86
CA GLY A 77 5.78 27.44 -40.54
C GLY A 77 7.21 26.95 -40.78
N SER A 78 8.02 27.83 -41.38
CA SER A 78 9.44 27.57 -41.67
C SER A 78 10.27 27.42 -40.39
N ASN A 79 11.32 26.60 -40.46
CA ASN A 79 12.30 26.38 -39.38
C ASN A 79 11.68 25.76 -38.10
N VAL A 80 10.66 24.92 -38.28
CA VAL A 80 10.07 24.08 -37.22
C VAL A 80 10.50 22.64 -37.47
N CYS A 81 11.07 22.04 -36.44
CA CYS A 81 11.53 20.66 -36.40
C CYS A 81 10.45 19.80 -35.74
N MET A 82 10.23 18.60 -36.27
CA MET A 82 9.24 17.64 -35.77
C MET A 82 9.94 16.36 -35.32
N THR A 83 9.70 15.96 -34.08
CA THR A 83 10.11 14.68 -33.52
C THR A 83 8.89 13.77 -33.37
N LYS A 84 9.02 12.52 -33.80
CA LYS A 84 7.98 11.50 -33.70
C LYS A 84 8.49 10.34 -32.87
N LYS A 85 7.79 10.01 -31.77
CA LYS A 85 8.08 8.87 -30.89
C LYS A 85 6.88 7.92 -30.88
N GLU A 86 7.11 6.63 -30.99
CA GLU A 86 6.06 5.60 -30.86
C GLU A 86 6.28 4.84 -29.54
N GLU A 87 5.27 4.81 -28.68
CA GLU A 87 5.28 4.10 -27.39
C GLU A 87 4.21 3.00 -27.43
N GLU A 88 4.64 1.75 -27.25
CA GLU A 88 3.74 0.60 -27.10
C GLU A 88 3.18 0.56 -25.66
N VAL A 89 1.87 0.39 -25.53
CA VAL A 89 1.21 0.29 -24.23
C VAL A 89 0.88 -1.17 -23.97
N GLU A 90 1.61 -1.83 -23.07
CA GLU A 90 1.30 -3.20 -22.64
C GLU A 90 0.01 -3.21 -21.81
N GLY A 91 -1.08 -3.67 -22.42
CA GLY A 91 -2.36 -3.86 -21.77
C GLY A 91 -3.29 -4.72 -22.62
N ILE A 92 -3.40 -6.00 -22.28
CA ILE A 92 -4.30 -6.95 -22.93
C ILE A 92 -5.74 -6.59 -22.50
N SER A 93 -6.57 -6.12 -23.43
CA SER A 93 -8.03 -6.23 -23.29
C SER A 93 -8.57 -7.15 -24.40
N PRO A 94 -9.22 -8.28 -24.07
CA PRO A 94 -9.79 -9.18 -25.06
C PRO A 94 -11.18 -8.66 -25.44
N GLU A 95 -11.24 -7.59 -26.23
CA GLU A 95 -12.45 -7.26 -26.97
C GLU A 95 -12.09 -7.18 -28.45
N ASN A 96 -12.74 -8.02 -29.27
CA ASN A 96 -12.60 -8.06 -30.71
C ASN A 96 -13.10 -6.73 -31.32
N LEU A 97 -12.25 -5.71 -31.31
CA LEU A 97 -12.46 -4.45 -32.01
C LEU A 97 -12.38 -4.70 -33.51
N LEU A 98 -13.53 -4.75 -34.18
CA LEU A 98 -13.68 -4.84 -35.64
C LEU A 98 -13.17 -3.59 -36.40
N PHE A 99 -12.81 -2.51 -35.70
CA PHE A 99 -12.39 -1.23 -36.28
C PHE A 99 -11.22 -0.61 -35.51
N SER A 100 -10.28 0.02 -36.21
CA SER A 100 -9.18 0.77 -35.61
C SER A 100 -9.69 2.10 -35.04
N LEU A 101 -9.52 2.33 -33.74
CA LEU A 101 -9.89 3.59 -33.10
C LEU A 101 -8.65 4.49 -32.97
N GLN A 102 -8.68 5.67 -33.59
CA GLN A 102 -7.62 6.67 -33.47
C GLN A 102 -8.16 7.93 -32.81
N SER A 103 -7.49 8.39 -31.75
CA SER A 103 -7.84 9.63 -31.04
C SER A 103 -6.59 10.47 -30.85
N THR A 104 -6.60 11.70 -31.35
CA THR A 104 -5.49 12.65 -31.21
C THR A 104 -5.85 13.74 -30.21
N GLN A 105 -4.97 14.00 -29.25
CA GLN A 105 -5.08 15.10 -28.31
C GLN A 105 -3.79 15.95 -28.39
N CYS A 106 -3.93 17.23 -28.69
CA CYS A 106 -2.80 18.15 -28.79
C CYS A 106 -2.78 19.15 -27.63
N SER A 107 -1.58 19.51 -27.20
CA SER A 107 -1.31 20.54 -26.19
C SER A 107 -0.23 21.48 -26.70
N GLU A 108 -0.42 22.78 -26.47
CA GLU A 108 0.52 23.82 -26.89
C GLU A 108 1.14 24.49 -25.65
N SER A 109 2.47 24.59 -25.67
CA SER A 109 3.27 25.40 -24.74
C SER A 109 3.88 26.59 -25.48
N PRO A 110 4.49 27.57 -24.77
CA PRO A 110 5.15 28.71 -25.42
C PRO A 110 6.21 28.30 -26.46
N THR A 111 6.89 27.17 -26.26
CA THR A 111 8.03 26.71 -27.07
C THR A 111 7.76 25.43 -27.85
N THR A 112 6.70 24.68 -27.55
CA THR A 112 6.45 23.34 -28.12
C THR A 112 4.97 23.12 -28.43
N HIS A 113 4.67 22.43 -29.53
CA HIS A 113 3.34 21.90 -29.82
C HIS A 113 3.40 20.38 -29.86
N THR A 114 2.69 19.69 -28.96
CA THR A 114 2.76 18.23 -28.82
C THR A 114 1.39 17.61 -29.05
N CYS A 115 1.31 16.68 -29.99
CA CYS A 115 0.12 15.90 -30.31
C CYS A 115 0.34 14.43 -29.94
N ILE A 116 -0.54 13.89 -29.09
CA ILE A 116 -0.54 12.48 -28.71
C ILE A 116 -1.70 11.81 -29.45
N THR A 117 -1.36 10.89 -30.34
CA THR A 117 -2.30 10.09 -31.12
C THR A 117 -2.35 8.68 -30.54
N LYS A 118 -3.46 8.32 -29.92
CA LYS A 118 -3.71 6.96 -29.42
C LYS A 118 -4.33 6.14 -30.54
N ILE A 119 -3.66 5.07 -30.94
CA ILE A 119 -4.13 4.12 -31.95
C ILE A 119 -4.42 2.80 -31.25
N ARG A 120 -5.66 2.33 -31.34
CA ARG A 120 -6.08 1.00 -30.87
C ARG A 120 -6.52 0.16 -32.06
N THR A 121 -5.84 -0.96 -32.27
CA THR A 121 -6.21 -1.99 -33.24
C THR A 121 -6.58 -3.28 -32.50
N ALA A 122 -7.02 -4.30 -33.23
CA ALA A 122 -7.48 -5.57 -32.64
C ALA A 122 -6.40 -6.31 -31.83
N ASN A 123 -5.10 -6.09 -32.12
CA ASN A 123 -4.00 -6.80 -31.48
C ASN A 123 -3.04 -5.89 -30.68
N GLU A 124 -3.10 -4.57 -30.86
CA GLU A 124 -2.08 -3.64 -30.34
C GLU A 124 -2.69 -2.29 -29.94
N SER A 125 -2.14 -1.69 -28.87
CA SER A 125 -2.38 -0.29 -28.53
C SER A 125 -1.07 0.49 -28.49
N LYS A 126 -0.97 1.52 -29.32
CA LYS A 126 0.22 2.37 -29.39
C LYS A 126 -0.13 3.85 -29.29
N ASN A 127 0.74 4.61 -28.63
CA ASN A 127 0.69 6.06 -28.58
C ASN A 127 1.76 6.61 -29.52
N VAL A 128 1.35 7.40 -30.50
CA VAL A 128 2.25 8.14 -31.39
C VAL A 128 2.30 9.58 -30.90
N ILE A 129 3.46 10.03 -30.43
CA ILE A 129 3.68 11.37 -29.92
C ILE A 129 4.44 12.16 -30.98
N GLU A 130 3.81 13.19 -31.55
CA GLU A 130 4.39 14.13 -32.50
C GLU A 130 4.64 15.47 -31.79
N LYS A 131 5.91 15.89 -31.71
CA LYS A 131 6.33 17.12 -31.04
C LYS A 131 6.97 18.07 -32.04
N TYR A 132 6.44 19.28 -32.13
CA TYR A 132 6.93 20.34 -33.00
C TYR A 132 7.62 21.43 -32.16
N THR A 133 8.85 21.77 -32.50
CA THR A 133 9.66 22.80 -31.83
C THR A 133 10.41 23.63 -32.86
N CYS A 134 10.83 24.85 -32.53
CA CYS A 134 11.73 25.57 -33.42
C CYS A 134 13.03 24.79 -33.62
N CYS A 135 13.53 24.74 -34.86
CA CYS A 135 14.82 24.15 -35.17
C CYS A 135 15.96 24.93 -34.49
N HIS A 136 17.11 24.27 -34.33
CA HIS A 136 18.29 24.88 -33.72
C HIS A 136 18.63 26.23 -34.36
N GLY A 137 18.90 27.23 -33.52
CA GLY A 137 19.17 28.60 -33.99
C GLY A 137 17.94 29.39 -34.37
N PHE A 138 16.72 28.92 -34.08
CA PHE A 138 15.50 29.68 -34.31
C PHE A 138 14.63 29.77 -33.06
N THR A 139 14.02 30.93 -32.84
CA THR A 139 13.02 31.17 -31.78
C THR A 139 11.65 31.41 -32.38
N ARG A 140 10.59 31.12 -31.62
CA ARG A 140 9.21 31.32 -32.08
C ARG A 140 8.98 32.79 -32.40
N ARG A 141 8.50 33.07 -33.62
CA ARG A 141 8.09 34.41 -34.03
C ARG A 141 6.87 34.83 -33.20
N GLN A 142 6.89 36.02 -32.61
CA GLN A 142 5.73 36.56 -31.87
C GLN A 142 4.58 36.93 -32.82
N ASP A 143 4.91 37.34 -34.05
CA ASP A 143 3.97 37.86 -35.04
C ASP A 143 3.95 37.03 -36.34
N GLY A 144 3.54 35.76 -36.28
CA GLY A 144 3.25 34.93 -37.47
C GLY A 144 3.81 33.51 -37.44
N PRO A 145 3.64 32.74 -38.54
CA PRO A 145 4.06 31.35 -38.59
C PRO A 145 5.58 31.16 -38.61
N GLY A 146 6.04 30.04 -38.05
CA GLY A 146 7.43 29.60 -38.09
C GLY A 146 8.33 30.21 -37.03
N CYS A 147 9.62 29.98 -37.19
CA CYS A 147 10.65 30.42 -36.25
C CYS A 147 11.63 31.37 -36.94
N ILE A 148 12.04 32.42 -36.23
CA ILE A 148 13.03 33.42 -36.66
C ILE A 148 14.40 33.08 -36.13
N GLU A 149 15.44 33.40 -36.89
CA GLU A 149 16.83 33.16 -36.49
C GLU A 149 17.09 33.87 -35.15
N ALA A 150 17.54 33.08 -34.18
CA ALA A 150 17.91 33.54 -32.86
C ALA A 150 19.29 34.21 -32.98
N ASP A 151 19.45 35.40 -32.41
CA ASP A 151 20.77 36.02 -32.24
C ASP A 151 21.55 35.24 -31.16
N LEU A 152 22.07 34.08 -31.57
CA LEU A 152 22.78 33.15 -30.70
C LEU A 152 24.15 33.72 -30.36
N LYS A 153 24.35 33.97 -29.06
CA LYS A 153 25.63 34.46 -28.53
C LYS A 153 26.61 33.30 -28.32
N ASP A 154 27.89 33.64 -28.27
CA ASP A 154 28.93 32.69 -27.86
C ASP A 154 28.68 32.25 -26.41
N LEU A 155 29.15 31.04 -26.04
CA LEU A 155 28.90 30.43 -24.72
C LEU A 155 29.18 31.38 -23.53
N SER A 156 30.32 32.07 -23.53
CA SER A 156 30.70 32.97 -22.43
C SER A 156 29.77 34.18 -22.30
N GLU A 157 29.19 34.67 -23.40
CA GLU A 157 28.20 35.76 -23.38
C GLU A 157 26.82 35.23 -22.99
N ALA A 158 26.43 34.05 -23.48
CA ALA A 158 25.20 33.38 -23.10
C ALA A 158 25.13 33.11 -21.58
N LEU A 159 26.22 32.62 -20.97
CA LEU A 159 26.31 32.40 -19.51
C LEU A 159 26.15 33.71 -18.71
N LYS A 160 26.61 34.85 -19.25
CA LYS A 160 26.42 36.17 -18.63
C LYS A 160 24.97 36.62 -18.69
N ILE A 161 24.30 36.39 -19.82
CA ILE A 161 22.88 36.73 -20.02
C ILE A 161 21.97 35.88 -19.13
N ILE A 162 22.27 34.58 -19.02
CA ILE A 162 21.50 33.63 -18.18
C ILE A 162 21.71 33.91 -16.67
N GLY A 163 22.79 34.60 -16.30
CA GLY A 163 23.09 34.98 -14.93
C GLY A 163 23.93 33.95 -14.16
N THR A 164 24.61 33.04 -14.85
CA THR A 164 25.58 32.07 -14.30
C THR A 164 27.01 32.58 -14.51
N THR A 165 27.24 33.84 -14.16
CA THR A 165 28.50 34.57 -14.40
C THR A 165 29.69 33.98 -13.66
N GLU A 166 29.48 33.44 -12.46
CA GLU A 166 30.56 32.79 -11.68
C GLU A 166 31.04 31.53 -12.39
N PHE A 167 30.13 30.70 -12.90
CA PHE A 167 30.48 29.54 -13.72
C PHE A 167 31.17 29.95 -15.03
N GLY A 168 30.72 31.05 -15.64
CA GLY A 168 31.37 31.63 -16.82
C GLY A 168 32.87 31.91 -16.63
N LYS A 169 33.29 32.31 -15.42
CA LYS A 169 34.73 32.49 -15.12
C LYS A 169 35.50 31.16 -15.18
N PHE A 170 34.95 30.09 -14.61
CA PHE A 170 35.56 28.75 -14.69
C PHE A 170 35.71 28.30 -16.15
N VAL A 171 34.70 28.56 -16.99
CA VAL A 171 34.74 28.24 -18.42
C VAL A 171 35.81 29.06 -19.15
N ASP A 172 35.86 30.38 -18.90
CA ASP A 172 36.86 31.28 -19.51
C ASP A 172 38.30 30.90 -19.11
N ASP A 173 38.51 30.60 -17.82
CA ASP A 173 39.83 30.24 -17.25
C ASP A 173 40.31 28.87 -17.74
N SER A 174 39.40 27.92 -17.93
CA SER A 174 39.71 26.55 -18.36
C SER A 174 40.19 26.42 -19.81
N LYS A 175 39.89 27.41 -20.66
CA LYS A 175 40.06 27.35 -22.13
C LYS A 175 39.42 26.11 -22.79
N VAL A 176 38.45 25.45 -22.15
CA VAL A 176 37.75 24.27 -22.70
C VAL A 176 37.07 24.61 -24.04
N THR A 177 36.61 25.86 -24.18
CA THR A 177 36.08 26.43 -25.45
C THR A 177 37.05 26.38 -26.62
N LYS A 178 38.38 26.29 -26.39
CA LYS A 178 39.40 26.15 -27.44
C LYS A 178 39.76 24.68 -27.74
N ARG A 179 39.54 23.77 -26.79
CA ARG A 179 39.79 22.33 -26.94
C ARG A 179 38.73 21.63 -27.77
N SER A 180 37.48 22.10 -27.68
CA SER A 180 36.35 21.48 -28.38
C SER A 180 36.34 21.73 -29.90
N GLY A 181 37.20 22.62 -30.43
CA GLY A 181 37.10 23.05 -31.83
C GLY A 181 35.87 23.94 -32.05
N SER A 182 35.97 24.90 -32.97
CA SER A 182 34.91 25.89 -33.22
C SER A 182 33.61 25.31 -33.81
N ASP A 183 33.60 24.02 -34.18
CA ASP A 183 32.49 23.35 -34.87
C ASP A 183 31.83 22.21 -34.05
N VAL A 184 32.26 21.95 -32.81
CA VAL A 184 31.65 20.89 -31.97
C VAL A 184 30.53 21.47 -31.12
N ASN A 185 29.38 20.80 -31.16
CA ASN A 185 28.23 21.14 -30.34
C ASN A 185 28.48 20.71 -28.89
N VAL A 186 28.22 21.57 -27.91
CA VAL A 186 28.43 21.28 -26.48
C VAL A 186 27.19 21.60 -25.67
N THR A 187 26.78 20.65 -24.85
CA THR A 187 25.72 20.85 -23.85
C THR A 187 26.34 21.13 -22.49
N VAL A 188 25.92 22.21 -21.85
CA VAL A 188 26.53 22.73 -20.61
C VAL A 188 25.51 22.73 -19.48
N PHE A 189 25.84 22.11 -18.35
CA PHE A 189 25.08 22.20 -17.11
C PHE A 189 25.68 23.29 -16.23
N ALA A 190 25.15 24.51 -16.30
CA ALA A 190 25.71 25.66 -15.59
C ALA A 190 25.12 25.80 -14.17
N PRO A 191 25.93 25.69 -13.09
CA PRO A 191 25.46 25.95 -11.74
C PRO A 191 25.04 27.40 -11.54
N THR A 192 24.04 27.62 -10.68
CA THR A 192 23.69 28.99 -10.26
C THR A 192 24.84 29.65 -9.51
N ASN A 193 24.92 30.99 -9.57
CA ASN A 193 25.90 31.75 -8.80
C ASN A 193 25.80 31.48 -7.28
N ASN A 194 24.60 31.19 -6.78
CA ASN A 194 24.39 30.86 -5.37
C ASN A 194 24.97 29.49 -5.01
N ALA A 195 24.88 28.51 -5.92
CA ALA A 195 25.50 27.20 -5.75
C ALA A 195 27.03 27.30 -5.61
N ILE A 196 27.67 28.10 -6.48
CA ILE A 196 29.13 28.28 -6.44
C ILE A 196 29.57 28.96 -5.14
N LYS A 197 28.85 30.00 -4.68
CA LYS A 197 29.14 30.63 -3.39
C LYS A 197 29.02 29.66 -2.22
N LYS A 198 28.02 28.76 -2.24
CA LYS A 198 27.86 27.71 -1.21
C LYS A 198 29.02 26.71 -1.25
N LEU A 199 29.52 26.36 -2.44
CA LEU A 199 30.69 25.50 -2.60
C LEU A 199 31.95 26.15 -2.02
N GLU A 200 32.18 27.42 -2.33
CA GLU A 200 33.32 28.19 -1.81
C GLU A 200 33.25 28.36 -0.28
N ALA A 201 32.06 28.62 0.26
CA ALA A 201 31.85 28.70 1.71
C ALA A 201 32.13 27.36 2.42
N LYS A 202 31.65 26.23 1.86
CA LYS A 202 31.97 24.89 2.39
C LYS A 202 33.47 24.60 2.40
N LYS A 203 34.20 25.01 1.35
CA LYS A 203 35.67 24.89 1.30
C LYS A 203 36.36 25.77 2.34
N ALA A 204 35.80 26.94 2.67
CA ALA A 204 36.34 27.84 3.68
C ALA A 204 36.08 27.36 5.13
N GLU A 205 34.99 26.63 5.36
CA GLU A 205 34.63 26.05 6.67
C GLU A 205 35.36 24.72 6.95
N GLY A 206 35.73 23.95 5.91
CA GLY A 206 36.54 22.74 6.00
C GLY A 206 38.05 23.04 6.08
N GLY A 207 38.53 23.54 7.21
CA GLY A 207 39.96 23.77 7.44
C GLY A 207 40.80 22.49 7.47
N ASN A 208 41.91 22.50 6.71
CA ASN A 208 43.04 21.55 6.78
C ASN A 208 42.66 20.05 6.90
N GLY A 209 42.11 19.48 5.82
CA GLY A 209 42.21 18.05 5.54
C GLY A 209 43.25 17.84 4.43
N GLU A 210 44.41 17.30 4.78
CA GLU A 210 45.42 16.88 3.81
C GLU A 210 44.84 15.80 2.88
N GLY A 211 44.80 16.04 1.56
CA GLY A 211 44.70 14.98 0.56
C GLY A 211 43.59 15.03 -0.49
N GLU A 212 42.84 16.11 -0.66
CA GLU A 212 41.99 16.25 -1.86
C GLU A 212 42.73 17.06 -2.93
N ASN A 213 43.12 16.40 -4.01
CA ASN A 213 43.71 17.04 -5.18
C ASN A 213 42.93 18.31 -5.54
N GLU A 214 43.62 19.45 -5.66
CA GLU A 214 43.05 20.68 -6.24
C GLU A 214 42.47 20.32 -7.61
N VAL A 215 41.15 20.06 -7.67
CA VAL A 215 40.44 19.84 -8.92
C VAL A 215 40.58 21.14 -9.71
N SER A 216 41.29 21.08 -10.83
CA SER A 216 41.56 22.25 -11.66
C SER A 216 40.24 22.86 -12.12
N SER A 217 40.16 24.20 -12.24
CA SER A 217 38.99 24.89 -12.82
C SER A 217 38.59 24.31 -14.19
N ALA A 218 39.55 23.72 -14.91
CA ALA A 218 39.31 23.01 -16.16
C ALA A 218 38.60 21.67 -15.99
N ASP A 219 38.99 20.85 -15.00
CA ASP A 219 38.30 19.59 -14.71
C ASP A 219 36.87 19.88 -14.22
N MET A 220 36.70 20.93 -13.41
CA MET A 220 35.37 21.38 -12.96
C MET A 220 34.45 21.81 -14.10
N ALA A 221 34.98 22.59 -15.05
CA ALA A 221 34.21 23.03 -16.23
C ALA A 221 33.87 21.84 -17.13
N SER A 222 34.84 20.96 -17.43
CA SER A 222 34.65 19.80 -18.29
C SER A 222 33.65 18.78 -17.72
N ALA A 223 33.62 18.59 -16.39
CA ALA A 223 32.66 17.69 -15.74
C ALA A 223 31.19 18.19 -15.81
N HIS A 224 30.98 19.45 -16.17
CA HIS A 224 29.65 20.03 -16.39
C HIS A 224 29.28 20.12 -17.88
N MET A 225 30.09 19.55 -18.77
CA MET A 225 29.92 19.66 -20.21
C MET A 225 29.86 18.28 -20.86
N LEU A 226 28.96 18.16 -21.84
CA LEU A 226 28.79 16.97 -22.66
C LEU A 226 29.10 17.31 -24.12
N GLU A 227 29.79 16.42 -24.83
CA GLU A 227 29.93 16.51 -26.28
C GLU A 227 28.60 16.15 -26.95
N GLY A 228 28.06 17.07 -27.76
CA GLY A 228 26.80 16.92 -28.45
C GLY A 228 25.74 17.95 -28.05
N TYR A 229 24.61 17.87 -28.75
CA TYR A 229 23.47 18.77 -28.58
C TYR A 229 22.32 17.99 -27.93
N PHE A 230 22.08 18.22 -26.64
CA PHE A 230 21.03 17.53 -25.88
C PHE A 230 20.04 18.54 -25.30
N GLN A 231 18.82 18.54 -25.82
CA GLN A 231 17.68 19.23 -25.19
C GLN A 231 17.08 18.33 -24.12
N LEU A 232 16.26 18.88 -23.22
CA LEU A 232 15.52 18.06 -22.25
C LEU A 232 14.63 17.00 -22.91
N ALA A 233 14.24 17.22 -24.17
CA ALA A 233 13.44 16.27 -24.94
C ALA A 233 14.23 15.02 -25.36
N ASP A 234 15.55 15.15 -25.48
CA ASP A 234 16.46 14.10 -25.93
C ASP A 234 16.98 13.25 -24.77
N LEU A 235 16.83 13.77 -23.54
CA LEU A 235 17.27 13.12 -22.32
C LEU A 235 16.20 12.17 -21.78
N VAL A 236 16.58 10.92 -21.55
CA VAL A 236 15.72 9.86 -21.01
C VAL A 236 16.10 9.58 -19.55
N ASP A 237 15.12 9.21 -18.73
CA ASP A 237 15.36 8.80 -17.35
C ASP A 237 16.43 7.69 -17.24
N GLU A 238 17.28 7.79 -16.22
CA GLU A 238 18.47 6.95 -15.97
C GLU A 238 19.55 6.99 -17.06
N GLN A 239 19.43 7.88 -18.06
CA GLN A 239 20.45 8.02 -19.10
C GLN A 239 21.76 8.58 -18.52
N LYS A 240 22.85 7.87 -18.78
CA LYS A 240 24.23 8.31 -18.47
C LYS A 240 24.89 8.82 -19.75
N ILE A 241 25.48 10.01 -19.69
CA ILE A 241 26.24 10.59 -20.80
C ILE A 241 27.63 10.98 -20.29
N ALA A 242 28.67 10.58 -21.03
CA ALA A 242 30.06 10.90 -20.68
C ALA A 242 30.33 12.41 -20.79
N THR A 243 31.07 12.93 -19.84
CA THR A 243 31.50 14.34 -19.79
C THR A 243 32.77 14.58 -20.58
N LEU A 244 33.06 15.84 -20.92
CA LEU A 244 34.27 16.23 -21.66
C LEU A 244 35.59 15.98 -20.90
N ASP A 245 35.53 15.59 -19.63
CA ASP A 245 36.71 15.23 -18.83
C ASP A 245 37.19 13.79 -19.07
N ASP A 246 36.41 12.98 -19.82
CA ASP A 246 36.60 11.53 -20.08
C ASP A 246 36.70 10.67 -18.80
N LYS A 247 36.36 11.23 -17.63
CA LYS A 247 36.53 10.59 -16.31
C LYS A 247 35.20 10.33 -15.63
N SER A 248 34.16 11.08 -15.98
CA SER A 248 32.88 11.00 -15.30
C SER A 248 31.70 10.96 -16.28
N SER A 249 30.50 10.88 -15.72
CA SER A 249 29.26 10.93 -16.48
C SER A 249 28.21 11.73 -15.73
N ILE A 250 27.30 12.31 -16.50
CA ILE A 250 26.08 12.92 -15.99
C ILE A 250 24.95 11.91 -16.16
N ARG A 251 24.39 11.44 -15.05
CA ARG A 251 23.13 10.71 -14.98
C ARG A 251 21.98 11.71 -14.95
N PHE A 252 21.08 11.57 -15.91
CA PHE A 252 19.82 12.30 -15.93
C PHE A 252 18.73 11.47 -15.26
N ASN A 253 17.95 12.08 -14.37
CA ASN A 253 16.78 11.45 -13.77
C ASN A 253 15.54 12.33 -13.91
N GLU A 254 14.41 11.68 -14.16
CA GLU A 254 13.10 12.30 -14.29
C GLU A 254 12.14 11.72 -13.25
N PHE A 255 11.74 12.56 -12.30
CA PHE A 255 10.84 12.16 -11.23
C PHE A 255 9.45 12.75 -11.42
N TYR A 256 8.44 11.88 -11.34
CA TYR A 256 7.03 12.24 -11.41
C TYR A 256 6.42 12.08 -10.01
N ASN A 257 6.15 13.19 -9.31
CA ASN A 257 5.14 13.39 -8.24
C ASN A 257 5.66 14.31 -7.11
N PRO A 258 4.91 15.36 -6.70
CA PRO A 258 3.66 15.88 -7.27
C PRO A 258 3.88 16.70 -8.56
N HIS A 259 5.12 17.11 -8.82
CA HIS A 259 5.52 17.84 -10.02
C HIS A 259 6.71 17.13 -10.68
N LYS A 260 6.90 17.37 -11.98
CA LYS A 260 8.06 16.86 -12.70
C LYS A 260 9.32 17.55 -12.18
N VAL A 261 10.23 16.77 -11.61
CA VAL A 261 11.55 17.24 -11.16
C VAL A 261 12.59 16.55 -12.04
N LEU A 262 13.41 17.35 -12.70
CA LEU A 262 14.52 16.86 -13.52
C LEU A 262 15.82 17.11 -12.79
N THR A 263 16.70 16.11 -12.76
CA THR A 263 17.99 16.23 -12.10
C THR A 263 19.12 15.73 -12.98
N ALA A 264 20.27 16.39 -12.88
CA ALA A 264 21.55 15.91 -13.38
C ALA A 264 22.42 15.56 -12.16
N ASN A 265 22.85 14.30 -12.01
CA ASN A 265 23.58 13.81 -10.83
C ASN A 265 22.92 14.25 -9.50
N CYS A 266 21.60 14.05 -9.38
CA CYS A 266 20.71 14.51 -8.29
C CYS A 266 20.61 16.02 -8.03
N VAL A 267 21.26 16.85 -8.84
CA VAL A 267 21.12 18.30 -8.78
C VAL A 267 19.93 18.73 -9.65
N PRO A 268 18.94 19.46 -9.10
CA PRO A 268 17.80 19.95 -9.87
C PRO A 268 18.19 20.86 -11.03
N ILE A 269 17.57 20.63 -12.19
CA ILE A 269 17.64 21.54 -13.34
C ILE A 269 16.55 22.60 -13.15
N VAL A 270 16.96 23.86 -12.98
CA VAL A 270 16.07 24.99 -12.66
C VAL A 270 15.65 25.79 -13.89
N ALA A 271 16.48 25.79 -14.93
CA ALA A 271 16.15 26.32 -16.25
C ALA A 271 16.85 25.46 -17.29
N ALA A 272 16.27 25.33 -18.48
CA ALA A 272 16.77 24.39 -19.47
C ALA A 272 16.53 24.90 -20.88
N ASP A 273 17.15 24.21 -21.84
CA ASP A 273 17.03 24.49 -23.28
C ASP A 273 17.40 25.96 -23.63
N ASN A 274 18.44 26.51 -22.97
CA ASN A 274 18.96 27.84 -23.32
C ASN A 274 20.00 27.71 -24.43
N PHE A 275 19.70 28.23 -25.62
CA PHE A 275 20.56 28.04 -26.80
C PHE A 275 21.70 29.06 -26.87
N HIS A 276 22.89 28.59 -27.22
CA HIS A 276 24.05 29.41 -27.60
C HIS A 276 24.55 28.97 -28.98
N LYS A 277 25.50 29.71 -29.56
CA LYS A 277 25.95 29.52 -30.96
C LYS A 277 26.32 28.08 -31.31
N ASN A 278 26.93 27.36 -30.36
CA ASN A 278 27.46 26.01 -30.56
C ASN A 278 26.85 25.01 -29.55
N GLY A 279 25.61 25.18 -29.10
CA GLY A 279 24.97 24.19 -28.22
C GLY A 279 23.88 24.69 -27.27
N VAL A 280 23.71 23.97 -26.15
CA VAL A 280 22.62 24.18 -25.18
C VAL A 280 23.17 24.37 -23.77
N ILE A 281 22.53 25.22 -22.97
CA ILE A 281 22.81 25.44 -21.56
C ILE A 281 21.58 25.05 -20.73
N HIS A 282 21.80 24.15 -19.77
CA HIS A 282 20.87 23.79 -18.71
C HIS A 282 21.38 24.37 -17.40
N VAL A 283 20.59 25.18 -16.72
CA VAL A 283 20.95 25.78 -15.43
C VAL A 283 20.58 24.82 -14.31
N VAL A 284 21.52 24.53 -13.41
CA VAL A 284 21.35 23.60 -12.28
C VAL A 284 21.49 24.31 -10.93
N ASP A 285 20.74 23.86 -9.92
CA ASP A 285 20.66 24.49 -8.58
C ASP A 285 21.93 24.27 -7.72
N GLY A 286 22.87 23.46 -8.20
CA GLY A 286 24.03 22.97 -7.47
C GLY A 286 25.22 22.72 -8.39
N PHE A 287 26.40 22.59 -7.80
CA PHE A 287 27.55 22.05 -8.52
C PHE A 287 27.36 20.53 -8.69
N LEU A 288 27.57 20.01 -9.90
CA LEU A 288 27.41 18.59 -10.18
C LEU A 288 28.53 17.80 -9.50
N PRO A 289 28.21 16.76 -8.72
CA PRO A 289 29.21 15.83 -8.23
C PRO A 289 29.76 15.00 -9.40
N ILE A 290 31.03 14.59 -9.27
CA ILE A 290 31.82 13.88 -10.29
C ILE A 290 31.93 12.41 -9.86
N PRO A 291 30.99 11.53 -10.25
CA PRO A 291 31.05 10.13 -9.86
C PRO A 291 32.16 9.41 -10.63
N THR A 292 33.11 8.83 -9.88
CA THR A 292 34.20 8.00 -10.43
C THR A 292 34.18 6.57 -9.90
N LYS A 293 33.33 6.28 -8.91
CA LYS A 293 33.26 5.01 -8.19
C LYS A 293 31.87 4.39 -8.27
N THR A 294 31.78 3.07 -8.28
CA THR A 294 30.50 2.34 -8.10
C THR A 294 29.98 2.50 -6.67
N VAL A 295 28.71 2.17 -6.44
CA VAL A 295 28.12 2.14 -5.10
C VAL A 295 28.94 1.23 -4.18
N LYS A 296 29.34 0.04 -4.65
CA LYS A 296 30.21 -0.87 -3.90
C LYS A 296 31.54 -0.21 -3.51
N GLU A 297 32.20 0.45 -4.45
CA GLU A 297 33.48 1.13 -4.21
C GLU A 297 33.34 2.33 -3.26
N VAL A 298 32.24 3.09 -3.34
CA VAL A 298 31.92 4.16 -2.39
C VAL A 298 31.80 3.58 -0.97
N LEU A 299 31.01 2.51 -0.79
CA LEU A 299 30.82 1.87 0.51
C LEU A 299 32.11 1.25 1.06
N SER A 300 32.96 0.68 0.20
CA SER A 300 34.20 0.03 0.61
C SER A 300 35.33 1.01 0.91
N SER A 301 35.30 2.21 0.32
CA SER A 301 36.38 3.21 0.45
C SER A 301 36.14 4.26 1.53
N ASP A 302 34.89 4.45 1.97
CA ASP A 302 34.56 5.37 3.05
C ASP A 302 34.57 4.64 4.41
N PRO A 303 35.46 5.00 5.36
CA PRO A 303 35.55 4.36 6.67
C PRO A 303 34.26 4.42 7.49
N ARG A 304 33.35 5.37 7.18
CA ARG A 304 32.07 5.51 7.87
C ARG A 304 31.12 4.34 7.60
N PHE A 305 31.35 3.53 6.57
CA PHE A 305 30.50 2.40 6.21
C PHE A 305 31.18 1.04 6.42
N SER A 306 32.31 0.97 7.13
CA SER A 306 33.13 -0.24 7.24
C SER A 306 32.36 -1.48 7.73
N THR A 307 31.56 -1.35 8.80
CA THR A 307 30.73 -2.41 9.36
C THR A 307 29.62 -2.83 8.40
N PHE A 308 28.97 -1.85 7.74
CA PHE A 308 27.94 -2.15 6.74
C PHE A 308 28.53 -2.86 5.51
N SER A 309 29.70 -2.43 5.04
CA SER A 309 30.40 -3.03 3.91
C SER A 309 30.91 -4.44 4.23
N GLU A 310 31.35 -4.71 5.46
CA GLU A 310 31.74 -6.03 5.93
C GLU A 310 30.56 -7.01 5.86
N ILE A 311 29.42 -6.63 6.43
CA ILE A 311 28.20 -7.45 6.44
C ILE A 311 27.66 -7.63 5.02
N LEU A 312 27.64 -6.55 4.23
CA LEU A 312 27.23 -6.58 2.82
C LEU A 312 28.10 -7.56 2.03
N GLY A 313 29.41 -7.56 2.28
CA GLY A 313 30.43 -8.43 1.69
C GLY A 313 30.12 -9.94 1.71
N MET A 314 29.26 -10.37 2.62
CA MET A 314 28.84 -11.77 2.77
C MET A 314 27.63 -12.15 1.91
N SER A 315 26.95 -11.16 1.33
CA SER A 315 25.73 -11.34 0.54
C SER A 315 26.02 -11.31 -0.95
N GLU A 316 25.18 -12.00 -1.74
CA GLU A 316 25.20 -11.93 -3.22
C GLU A 316 24.81 -10.54 -3.78
N LEU A 317 24.50 -9.56 -2.92
CA LEU A 317 24.14 -8.20 -3.34
C LEU A 317 25.36 -7.38 -3.73
N VAL A 318 26.56 -7.74 -3.25
CA VAL A 318 27.80 -6.99 -3.51
C VAL A 318 28.10 -6.94 -4.99
N ASP A 319 27.99 -8.08 -5.67
CA ASP A 319 28.26 -8.18 -7.10
C ASP A 319 27.24 -7.37 -7.91
N LYS A 320 25.99 -7.32 -7.46
CA LYS A 320 24.95 -6.50 -8.07
C LYS A 320 25.24 -5.01 -7.93
N LEU A 321 25.80 -4.58 -6.80
CA LEU A 321 26.17 -3.19 -6.54
C LEU A 321 27.45 -2.74 -7.26
N ASP A 322 28.15 -3.66 -7.94
CA ASP A 322 29.30 -3.36 -8.80
C ASP A 322 28.94 -3.25 -10.29
N ASP A 323 27.73 -3.71 -10.66
CA ASP A 323 27.24 -3.64 -12.02
C ASP A 323 27.06 -2.16 -12.44
N GLN A 324 27.85 -1.74 -13.42
CA GLN A 324 27.86 -0.36 -13.94
C GLN A 324 26.55 0.02 -14.63
N GLU A 325 25.82 -0.95 -15.19
CA GLU A 325 24.59 -0.71 -15.95
C GLU A 325 23.35 -0.71 -15.08
N ALA A 326 23.45 -1.24 -13.88
CA ALA A 326 22.39 -1.18 -12.89
C ALA A 326 22.26 0.22 -12.25
N HIS A 327 21.13 0.47 -11.62
CA HIS A 327 20.86 1.69 -10.88
C HIS A 327 20.30 1.36 -9.50
N TYR A 328 20.95 1.88 -8.46
CA TYR A 328 20.55 1.62 -7.08
C TYR A 328 20.49 2.88 -6.24
N THR A 329 19.65 2.85 -5.21
CA THR A 329 19.77 3.73 -4.05
C THR A 329 20.06 2.88 -2.83
N VAL A 330 21.17 3.16 -2.16
CA VAL A 330 21.55 2.49 -0.92
C VAL A 330 21.43 3.45 0.24
N PHE A 331 20.57 3.13 1.19
CA PHE A 331 20.54 3.80 2.48
C PHE A 331 21.60 3.13 3.36
N ALA A 332 22.77 3.73 3.51
CA ALA A 332 23.92 3.10 4.17
C ALA A 332 24.04 3.58 5.63
N PRO A 333 23.85 2.71 6.63
CA PRO A 333 24.10 3.05 8.02
C PRO A 333 25.58 3.37 8.26
N THR A 334 25.86 4.47 8.95
CA THR A 334 27.23 4.84 9.35
C THR A 334 27.71 4.01 10.55
N GLU A 335 29.00 4.06 10.89
CA GLU A 335 29.52 3.43 12.11
C GLU A 335 28.77 3.89 13.37
N ASP A 336 28.33 5.15 13.42
CA ASP A 336 27.54 5.68 14.52
C ASP A 336 26.16 5.00 14.63
N ALA A 337 25.59 4.56 13.51
CA ALA A 337 24.34 3.81 13.48
C ALA A 337 24.44 2.45 14.18
N PHE A 338 25.60 1.78 14.10
CA PHE A 338 25.81 0.47 14.71
C PHE A 338 26.10 0.56 16.22
N LYS A 339 26.47 1.72 16.75
CA LYS A 339 26.67 1.91 18.21
C LYS A 339 25.40 1.66 19.03
N GLY A 340 24.23 1.80 18.41
CA GLY A 340 22.93 1.52 19.05
C GLY A 340 22.48 0.06 19.00
N ILE A 341 23.23 -0.82 18.32
CA ILE A 341 22.94 -2.24 18.20
C ILE A 341 23.73 -3.02 19.26
N ASP A 342 23.09 -4.01 19.90
CA ASP A 342 23.76 -4.86 20.87
C ASP A 342 24.86 -5.70 20.21
N ALA A 343 25.93 -5.98 20.96
CA ALA A 343 27.10 -6.67 20.45
C ALA A 343 26.78 -8.10 19.96
N GLU A 344 25.83 -8.78 20.61
CA GLU A 344 25.44 -10.14 20.23
C GLU A 344 24.75 -10.16 18.86
N THR A 345 23.80 -9.26 18.64
CA THR A 345 23.13 -9.09 17.34
C THR A 345 24.10 -8.69 16.24
N LEU A 346 25.04 -7.80 16.55
CA LEU A 346 26.06 -7.40 15.57
C LEU A 346 26.97 -8.57 15.17
N GLU A 347 27.46 -9.34 16.14
CA GLU A 347 28.26 -10.54 15.88
C GLU A 347 27.49 -11.61 15.11
N MET A 348 26.18 -11.76 15.38
CA MET A 348 25.30 -12.63 14.61
C MET A 348 25.20 -12.17 13.15
N TRP A 349 25.01 -10.87 12.91
CA TRP A 349 24.94 -10.32 11.55
C TRP A 349 26.26 -10.48 10.79
N LYS A 350 27.40 -10.28 11.46
CA LYS A 350 28.75 -10.52 10.91
C LYS A 350 29.04 -11.98 10.58
N LYS A 351 28.23 -12.93 11.05
CA LYS A 351 28.31 -14.35 10.67
C LYS A 351 27.36 -14.71 9.53
N GLY A 352 26.60 -13.75 8.99
CA GLY A 352 25.54 -14.02 8.02
C GLY A 352 24.31 -14.68 8.66
N GLU A 353 24.19 -14.64 9.99
CA GLU A 353 23.10 -15.28 10.71
C GLU A 353 21.92 -14.31 10.96
N GLY A 354 20.82 -14.84 11.49
CA GLY A 354 19.59 -14.07 11.71
C GLY A 354 18.88 -13.69 10.41
N CYS A 355 18.44 -12.44 10.31
CA CYS A 355 17.75 -11.87 9.16
C CYS A 355 18.55 -10.76 8.48
N VAL A 356 19.88 -10.91 8.50
CA VAL A 356 20.79 -9.91 7.94
C VAL A 356 20.60 -9.73 6.42
N ASP A 357 20.25 -10.80 5.70
CA ASP A 357 19.93 -10.69 4.27
C ASP A 357 18.71 -9.80 4.02
N GLN A 358 17.63 -9.97 4.80
CA GLN A 358 16.44 -9.13 4.68
C GLN A 358 16.70 -7.69 5.16
N LEU A 359 17.62 -7.52 6.12
CA LEU A 359 18.10 -6.22 6.56
C LEU A 359 18.83 -5.51 5.40
N LEU A 360 19.83 -6.16 4.79
CA LEU A 360 20.60 -5.61 3.68
C LEU A 360 19.72 -5.28 2.48
N GLN A 361 18.89 -6.22 2.03
CA GLN A 361 17.93 -5.97 0.94
C GLN A 361 16.90 -4.89 1.30
N GLY A 362 16.67 -4.70 2.61
CA GLY A 362 15.86 -3.63 3.17
C GLY A 362 16.43 -2.24 2.89
N HIS A 363 17.75 -2.10 2.85
CA HIS A 363 18.48 -0.84 2.65
C HIS A 363 18.73 -0.49 1.18
N ILE A 364 18.40 -1.40 0.24
CA ILE A 364 18.68 -1.24 -1.18
C ILE A 364 17.37 -1.08 -1.96
N VAL A 365 17.30 -0.03 -2.78
CA VAL A 365 16.21 0.23 -3.73
C VAL A 365 16.76 0.09 -5.15
N PRO A 366 16.10 -0.67 -6.04
CA PRO A 366 16.58 -0.92 -7.40
C PRO A 366 16.24 0.24 -8.36
N HIS A 367 16.33 1.48 -7.90
CA HIS A 367 16.06 2.74 -8.62
C HIS A 367 16.91 3.86 -8.04
N THR A 368 17.32 4.84 -8.84
CA THR A 368 18.00 6.04 -8.33
C THR A 368 16.98 7.01 -7.75
N ILE A 369 17.11 7.36 -6.47
CA ILE A 369 16.21 8.27 -5.75
C ILE A 369 17.02 9.40 -5.13
N CYS A 370 16.87 10.58 -5.71
CA CYS A 370 17.49 11.82 -5.24
C CYS A 370 16.63 12.49 -4.16
N THR A 371 17.23 13.09 -3.14
CA THR A 371 16.46 13.77 -2.07
C THR A 371 15.72 15.01 -2.55
N SER A 372 16.21 15.62 -3.62
CA SER A 372 15.56 16.76 -4.30
C SER A 372 14.20 16.38 -4.90
N ALA A 373 14.04 15.12 -5.32
CA ALA A 373 12.82 14.58 -5.89
C ALA A 373 11.82 14.09 -4.84
N VAL A 374 12.24 13.92 -3.57
CA VAL A 374 11.36 13.44 -2.51
C VAL A 374 10.35 14.55 -2.14
N PRO A 375 9.04 14.31 -2.35
CA PRO A 375 7.99 15.23 -1.91
C PRO A 375 7.82 15.16 -0.39
N GLN A 376 6.75 15.74 0.16
CA GLN A 376 6.45 15.66 1.60
C GLN A 376 6.41 14.20 2.10
N GLN A 377 5.84 13.29 1.29
CA GLN A 377 5.80 11.86 1.58
C GLN A 377 5.86 11.06 0.27
N ALA A 378 6.76 10.08 0.20
CA ALA A 378 6.89 9.16 -0.92
C ALA A 378 6.97 7.70 -0.46
N ARG A 379 6.59 6.79 -1.34
CA ARG A 379 6.71 5.34 -1.14
C ARG A 379 7.58 4.78 -2.25
N VAL A 380 8.75 4.26 -1.88
CA VAL A 380 9.63 3.53 -2.80
C VAL A 380 9.63 2.06 -2.44
N ARG A 381 10.03 1.16 -3.34
CA ARG A 381 10.09 -0.28 -3.05
C ARG A 381 11.55 -0.72 -3.01
N ASN A 382 11.92 -1.46 -1.98
CA ASN A 382 13.24 -2.06 -1.90
C ASN A 382 13.35 -3.33 -2.76
N VAL A 383 14.50 -3.99 -2.72
CA VAL A 383 14.75 -5.26 -3.45
C VAL A 383 13.74 -6.35 -3.08
N LEU A 384 13.25 -6.38 -1.83
CA LEU A 384 12.20 -7.30 -1.36
C LEU A 384 10.78 -6.90 -1.84
N ARG A 385 10.64 -5.82 -2.61
CA ARG A 385 9.37 -5.18 -3.00
C ARG A 385 8.53 -4.67 -1.82
N VAL A 386 9.15 -4.56 -0.64
CA VAL A 386 8.54 -3.97 0.55
C VAL A 386 8.62 -2.45 0.43
N PRO A 387 7.53 -1.72 0.71
CA PRO A 387 7.55 -0.27 0.63
C PRO A 387 8.43 0.33 1.74
N ILE A 388 9.29 1.27 1.37
CA ILE A 388 10.00 2.19 2.25
C ILE A 388 9.30 3.54 2.17
N MET A 389 8.97 4.09 3.32
CA MET A 389 8.38 5.42 3.49
C MET A 389 9.49 6.47 3.57
N LEU A 390 9.53 7.36 2.57
CA LEU A 390 10.35 8.56 2.61
C LEU A 390 9.49 9.74 3.05
N GLN A 391 9.99 10.55 3.98
CA GLN A 391 9.31 11.75 4.46
C GLN A 391 10.28 12.92 4.45
N LYS A 392 9.80 14.08 4.01
CA LYS A 392 10.57 15.32 4.00
C LYS A 392 9.98 16.29 5.01
N SER A 393 10.78 16.69 5.98
CA SER A 393 10.40 17.67 6.98
C SER A 393 10.37 19.10 6.38
N PRO A 394 9.64 20.05 6.97
CA PRO A 394 9.57 21.43 6.48
C PRO A 394 10.93 22.16 6.45
N ASP A 395 11.88 21.72 7.26
CA ASP A 395 13.27 22.20 7.30
C ASP A 395 14.16 21.60 6.19
N GLY A 396 13.62 20.73 5.35
CA GLY A 396 14.31 20.12 4.22
C GLY A 396 15.05 18.81 4.55
N ARG A 397 14.97 18.33 5.79
CA ARG A 397 15.53 17.02 6.18
C ARG A 397 14.68 15.88 5.64
N VAL A 398 15.32 14.79 5.24
CA VAL A 398 14.65 13.62 4.69
C VAL A 398 14.89 12.43 5.61
N THR A 399 13.84 11.65 5.85
CA THR A 399 13.90 10.42 6.64
C THR A 399 13.44 9.23 5.81
N ALA A 400 14.07 8.07 5.98
CA ALA A 400 13.65 6.78 5.43
C ALA A 400 13.19 5.85 6.57
N GLU A 401 11.93 5.40 6.54
CA GLU A 401 11.30 4.62 7.63
C GLU A 401 11.45 5.29 9.02
N GLY A 402 11.45 6.63 9.05
CA GLY A 402 11.64 7.43 10.27
C GLY A 402 13.09 7.62 10.70
N VAL A 403 14.06 7.04 9.99
CA VAL A 403 15.49 7.27 10.21
C VAL A 403 15.98 8.45 9.38
N GLU A 404 16.65 9.40 10.03
CA GLU A 404 17.22 10.59 9.39
C GLU A 404 18.41 10.26 8.47
N ILE A 405 18.38 10.83 7.27
CA ILE A 405 19.51 10.83 6.33
C ILE A 405 20.46 11.96 6.75
N GLU A 406 21.64 11.59 7.22
CA GLU A 406 22.68 12.51 7.71
C GLU A 406 23.41 13.18 6.55
N GLU A 407 23.86 12.37 5.59
CA GLU A 407 24.46 12.85 4.34
C GLU A 407 23.68 12.28 3.16
N LYS A 408 23.34 13.16 2.23
CA LYS A 408 22.40 12.88 1.14
C LYS A 408 23.06 12.99 -0.21
N ASP A 409 22.53 12.24 -1.17
CA ASP A 409 22.88 12.35 -2.58
C ASP A 409 24.38 12.12 -2.87
N ILE A 410 25.00 11.14 -2.20
CA ILE A 410 26.37 10.70 -2.52
C ILE A 410 26.31 9.91 -3.84
N ILE A 411 26.60 10.57 -4.95
CA ILE A 411 26.46 9.99 -6.30
C ILE A 411 27.59 8.98 -6.58
N ALA A 412 27.20 7.83 -7.12
CA ALA A 412 28.07 6.81 -7.68
C ALA A 412 27.76 6.58 -9.17
N THR A 413 28.66 5.89 -9.89
CA THR A 413 28.49 5.63 -11.34
C THR A 413 27.23 4.82 -11.64
N ASN A 414 26.83 3.92 -10.75
CA ASN A 414 25.67 3.03 -10.88
C ASN A 414 24.57 3.28 -9.82
N GLY A 415 24.55 4.46 -9.16
CA GLY A 415 23.50 4.75 -8.20
C GLY A 415 23.79 5.92 -7.26
N VAL A 416 23.11 5.91 -6.12
CA VAL A 416 23.21 6.94 -5.07
C VAL A 416 23.27 6.29 -3.70
N VAL A 417 24.10 6.83 -2.83
CA VAL A 417 24.18 6.45 -1.42
C VAL A 417 23.64 7.58 -0.55
N HIS A 418 22.83 7.22 0.44
CA HIS A 418 22.36 8.11 1.50
C HIS A 418 22.86 7.59 2.84
N ALA A 419 23.69 8.36 3.53
CA ALA A 419 24.23 7.97 4.83
C ALA A 419 23.15 8.11 5.90
N LEU A 420 22.93 7.05 6.69
CA LEU A 420 21.96 7.02 7.77
C LEU A 420 22.63 7.08 9.13
N LYS A 421 22.03 7.86 10.03
CA LYS A 421 22.46 7.95 11.43
C LYS A 421 22.10 6.73 12.29
N ASN A 422 21.10 5.94 11.86
CA ASN A 422 20.67 4.72 12.53
C ASN A 422 20.45 3.60 11.51
N VAL A 423 20.46 2.34 11.97
CA VAL A 423 20.14 1.20 11.10
C VAL A 423 18.64 1.22 10.78
N MET A 424 18.29 1.14 9.50
CA MET A 424 16.91 1.13 9.05
C MET A 424 16.33 -0.29 9.09
N LEU A 425 15.35 -0.53 9.95
CA LEU A 425 14.64 -1.81 10.01
C LEU A 425 13.40 -1.79 9.11
N SER A 426 13.48 -2.48 7.98
CA SER A 426 12.33 -2.79 7.14
C SER A 426 11.35 -3.71 7.89
N GLN A 427 10.06 -3.71 7.53
CA GLN A 427 9.07 -4.56 8.20
C GLN A 427 9.48 -6.05 8.27
N THR A 428 10.11 -6.56 7.21
CA THR A 428 10.59 -7.94 7.11
C THR A 428 11.84 -8.25 7.93
N SER A 429 12.56 -7.23 8.41
CA SER A 429 13.76 -7.38 9.26
C SER A 429 13.48 -7.10 10.74
N LYS A 430 12.33 -6.52 11.08
CA LYS A 430 11.90 -6.34 12.48
C LYS A 430 11.65 -7.69 13.15
N SER A 431 11.98 -7.77 14.44
CA SER A 431 11.65 -8.94 15.26
C SER A 431 10.14 -9.09 15.40
N LEU A 432 9.71 -10.28 15.86
CA LEU A 432 8.32 -10.54 16.22
C LEU A 432 7.85 -9.52 17.27
N LEU A 433 8.60 -9.38 18.37
CA LEU A 433 8.21 -8.54 19.50
C LEU A 433 8.16 -7.05 19.12
N ASP A 434 9.11 -6.54 18.34
CA ASP A 434 9.09 -5.14 17.91
C ASP A 434 7.87 -4.85 17.05
N THR A 435 7.48 -5.82 16.21
CA THR A 435 6.26 -5.71 15.41
C THR A 435 5.01 -5.74 16.29
N LEU A 436 4.94 -6.60 17.32
CA LEU A 436 3.81 -6.62 18.27
C LEU A 436 3.71 -5.30 19.06
N LYS A 437 4.84 -4.73 19.51
CA LYS A 437 4.92 -3.43 20.18
C LYS A 437 4.43 -2.30 19.26
N ALA A 438 4.86 -2.28 18.00
CA ALA A 438 4.42 -1.29 17.01
C ALA A 438 2.90 -1.34 16.75
N HIS A 439 2.29 -2.52 16.89
CA HIS A 439 0.83 -2.72 16.78
C HIS A 439 0.07 -2.53 18.10
N LYS A 440 0.74 -2.07 19.17
CA LYS A 440 0.15 -1.76 20.48
C LYS A 440 -0.47 -2.97 21.20
N LEU A 441 0.08 -4.18 21.00
CA LEU A 441 -0.33 -5.39 21.73
C LEU A 441 0.41 -5.50 23.07
N ILE A 442 0.15 -4.54 23.96
CA ILE A 442 0.91 -4.34 25.19
C ILE A 442 0.78 -5.54 26.13
N ASP A 443 -0.45 -6.03 26.33
CA ASP A 443 -0.72 -7.15 27.22
C ASP A 443 -0.06 -8.44 26.70
N LEU A 444 -0.07 -8.65 25.38
CA LEU A 444 0.56 -9.80 24.74
C LEU A 444 2.09 -9.78 24.93
N VAL A 445 2.71 -8.63 24.67
CA VAL A 445 4.16 -8.46 24.82
C VAL A 445 4.57 -8.66 26.27
N HIS A 446 3.82 -8.09 27.22
CA HIS A 446 4.07 -8.29 28.65
C HIS A 446 3.98 -9.77 29.05
N LEU A 447 3.00 -10.52 28.53
CA LEU A 447 2.88 -11.96 28.78
C LEU A 447 4.06 -12.76 28.20
N ILE A 448 4.59 -12.37 27.04
CA ILE A 448 5.78 -13.00 26.46
C ILE A 448 7.01 -12.73 27.33
N ASP A 449 7.24 -11.46 27.68
CA ASP A 449 8.39 -11.02 28.47
C ASP A 449 8.36 -11.64 29.89
N SER A 450 7.20 -11.65 30.56
CA SER A 450 7.07 -12.20 31.92
C SER A 450 7.24 -13.71 32.02
N ASN A 451 7.26 -14.42 30.89
CA ASN A 451 7.42 -15.88 30.82
C ASN A 451 8.74 -16.30 30.15
N GLU A 452 9.68 -15.36 29.96
CA GLU A 452 11.04 -15.62 29.44
C GLU A 452 11.03 -16.26 28.03
N LEU A 453 10.04 -15.91 27.20
CA LEU A 453 9.89 -16.48 25.85
C LEU A 453 10.54 -15.64 24.75
N THR A 454 11.06 -14.46 25.08
CA THR A 454 11.55 -13.46 24.13
C THR A 454 12.68 -14.00 23.25
N GLU A 455 13.72 -14.56 23.85
CA GLU A 455 14.86 -15.14 23.12
C GLU A 455 14.42 -16.32 22.25
N ARG A 456 13.59 -17.20 22.82
CA ARG A 456 13.08 -18.38 22.13
C ARG A 456 12.29 -18.00 20.88
N LEU A 457 11.39 -17.02 20.98
CA LEU A 457 10.54 -16.60 19.85
C LEU A 457 11.32 -15.81 18.80
N ASN A 458 12.27 -14.97 19.21
CA ASN A 458 13.12 -14.22 18.28
C ASN A 458 14.10 -15.12 17.51
N GLY A 459 14.52 -16.24 18.10
CA GLY A 459 15.39 -17.23 17.44
C GLY A 459 14.67 -18.13 16.42
N LEU A 460 13.34 -18.07 16.32
CA LEU A 460 12.59 -18.93 15.41
C LEU A 460 12.81 -18.54 13.95
N LYS A 461 12.91 -19.56 13.10
CA LYS A 461 12.99 -19.43 11.64
C LYS A 461 11.86 -20.24 11.00
N ASN A 462 11.38 -19.76 9.86
CA ASN A 462 10.29 -20.34 9.09
C ASN A 462 9.01 -20.59 9.92
N PHE A 463 8.54 -19.60 10.68
CA PHE A 463 7.34 -19.77 11.53
C PHE A 463 6.16 -18.91 11.08
N THR A 464 4.95 -19.30 11.50
CA THR A 464 3.76 -18.46 11.48
C THR A 464 3.26 -18.27 12.90
N PHE A 465 3.10 -17.02 13.35
CA PHE A 465 2.59 -16.70 14.68
C PHE A 465 1.16 -16.15 14.58
N PHE A 466 0.21 -16.85 15.17
CA PHE A 466 -1.16 -16.38 15.31
C PHE A 466 -1.23 -15.50 16.56
N ALA A 467 -1.05 -14.19 16.42
CA ALA A 467 -1.07 -13.26 17.55
C ALA A 467 -2.52 -12.92 17.94
N PRO A 468 -2.99 -13.24 19.16
CA PRO A 468 -4.30 -12.78 19.61
C PRO A 468 -4.31 -11.26 19.70
N THR A 469 -5.42 -10.63 19.31
CA THR A 469 -5.58 -9.19 19.49
C THR A 469 -5.68 -8.82 20.97
N GLU A 470 -5.50 -7.55 21.26
CA GLU A 470 -5.64 -7.03 22.62
C GLU A 470 -7.04 -7.32 23.20
N GLU A 471 -8.09 -7.21 22.38
CA GLU A 471 -9.46 -7.56 22.76
C GLU A 471 -9.59 -9.05 23.07
N ALA A 472 -8.96 -9.91 22.26
CA ALA A 472 -8.97 -11.36 22.45
C ALA A 472 -8.34 -11.78 23.79
N ILE A 473 -7.29 -11.09 24.23
CA ILE A 473 -6.63 -11.35 25.52
C ILE A 473 -7.52 -10.91 26.69
N LYS A 474 -8.21 -9.77 26.54
CA LYS A 474 -9.13 -9.22 27.55
C LYS A 474 -10.41 -10.03 27.71
N ASP A 475 -10.83 -10.72 26.65
CA ASP A 475 -11.98 -11.63 26.70
C ASP A 475 -11.71 -12.91 27.52
N VAL A 476 -10.44 -13.24 27.79
CA VAL A 476 -10.08 -14.37 28.67
C VAL A 476 -10.29 -13.99 30.13
N SER A 477 -11.02 -14.82 30.88
CA SER A 477 -11.35 -14.54 32.28
C SER A 477 -10.12 -14.55 33.18
N LEU A 478 -10.10 -13.71 34.23
CA LEU A 478 -9.01 -13.66 35.21
C LEU A 478 -8.73 -15.03 35.86
N LYS A 479 -9.79 -15.78 36.19
CA LYS A 479 -9.67 -17.13 36.75
C LYS A 479 -8.95 -18.09 35.80
N GLU A 480 -9.20 -17.95 34.50
CA GLU A 480 -8.53 -18.76 33.49
C GLU A 480 -7.04 -18.41 33.43
N TRP A 481 -6.69 -17.12 33.38
CA TRP A 481 -5.29 -16.69 33.46
C TRP A 481 -4.58 -17.19 34.72
N ASP A 482 -5.23 -17.09 35.88
CA ASP A 482 -4.68 -17.56 37.15
C ASP A 482 -4.44 -19.07 37.13
N SER A 483 -5.37 -19.85 36.56
CA SER A 483 -5.19 -21.30 36.39
C SER A 483 -4.03 -21.64 35.45
N MET A 484 -3.91 -20.94 34.31
CA MET A 484 -2.80 -21.13 33.37
C MET A 484 -1.45 -20.78 33.99
N LYS A 485 -1.39 -19.72 34.81
CA LYS A 485 -0.17 -19.36 35.55
C LYS A 485 0.19 -20.43 36.58
N ALA A 486 -0.78 -20.89 37.36
CA ALA A 486 -0.57 -21.94 38.36
C ALA A 486 -0.09 -23.26 37.74
N GLU A 487 -0.60 -23.59 36.54
CA GLU A 487 -0.26 -24.82 35.82
C GLU A 487 0.93 -24.67 34.84
N GLN A 488 1.60 -23.50 34.81
CA GLN A 488 2.71 -23.20 33.88
C GLN A 488 2.36 -23.40 32.38
N LYS A 489 1.07 -23.27 32.03
CA LYS A 489 0.57 -23.53 30.66
C LYS A 489 0.79 -22.38 29.69
N ILE A 490 1.20 -21.20 30.15
CA ILE A 490 1.38 -20.02 29.30
C ILE A 490 2.46 -20.24 28.24
N GLN A 491 3.57 -20.90 28.58
CA GLN A 491 4.61 -21.21 27.60
C GLN A 491 4.09 -22.13 26.50
N ALA A 492 3.39 -23.21 26.89
CA ALA A 492 2.75 -24.12 25.94
C ALA A 492 1.72 -23.40 25.06
N LEU A 493 0.98 -22.44 25.62
CA LEU A 493 0.03 -21.61 24.88
C LEU A 493 0.73 -20.85 23.74
N PHE A 494 1.83 -20.14 24.01
CA PHE A 494 2.55 -19.39 22.99
C PHE A 494 3.18 -20.29 21.91
N LEU A 495 3.70 -21.45 22.32
CA LEU A 495 4.20 -22.45 21.38
C LEU A 495 3.08 -23.01 20.51
N TYR A 496 1.87 -23.16 21.06
CA TYR A 496 0.71 -23.56 20.27
C TYR A 496 0.23 -22.46 19.32
N HIS A 497 0.43 -21.18 19.64
CA HIS A 497 0.15 -20.07 18.71
C HIS A 497 1.19 -19.93 17.59
N THR A 498 2.28 -20.70 17.64
CA THR A 498 3.38 -20.62 16.69
C THR A 498 3.51 -21.90 15.89
N THR A 499 3.71 -21.82 14.58
CA THR A 499 3.89 -22.99 13.70
C THR A 499 5.34 -23.27 13.34
N GLU A 500 5.61 -24.48 12.83
CA GLU A 500 6.93 -24.90 12.31
C GLU A 500 7.19 -24.49 10.85
N SER A 501 6.19 -23.88 10.20
CA SER A 501 6.28 -23.44 8.80
C SER A 501 5.70 -22.04 8.61
N LYS A 502 6.39 -21.23 7.81
CA LYS A 502 5.88 -19.94 7.33
C LYS A 502 4.92 -20.20 6.17
N VAL A 503 3.69 -19.72 6.29
CA VAL A 503 2.67 -19.88 5.24
C VAL A 503 2.03 -18.54 4.89
N GLY A 504 2.07 -18.19 3.61
CA GLY A 504 1.41 -16.99 3.09
C GLY A 504 -0.09 -17.18 2.93
N LEU A 505 -0.84 -16.07 2.96
CA LEU A 505 -2.32 -16.08 2.95
C LEU A 505 -2.91 -16.86 1.76
N LYS A 506 -2.29 -16.78 0.59
CA LYS A 506 -2.73 -17.48 -0.63
C LYS A 506 -2.50 -18.98 -0.61
N SER A 507 -1.60 -19.46 0.25
CA SER A 507 -1.27 -20.88 0.41
C SER A 507 -2.16 -21.56 1.46
N LEU A 508 -2.94 -20.80 2.23
CA LEU A 508 -3.92 -21.35 3.15
C LEU A 508 -5.11 -21.93 2.38
N PHE A 509 -5.47 -23.17 2.69
CA PHE A 509 -6.63 -23.86 2.12
C PHE A 509 -7.49 -24.46 3.22
N ASN A 510 -8.74 -24.79 2.88
CA ASN A 510 -9.70 -25.29 3.85
C ASN A 510 -9.25 -26.64 4.45
N ASN A 511 -9.42 -26.82 5.77
CA ASN A 511 -8.95 -27.99 6.53
C ASN A 511 -7.42 -28.22 6.50
N MET A 512 -6.62 -27.20 6.25
CA MET A 512 -5.16 -27.30 6.34
C MET A 512 -4.74 -27.60 7.78
N ILE A 513 -3.84 -28.55 7.98
CA ILE A 513 -3.28 -28.89 9.29
C ILE A 513 -1.82 -28.42 9.32
N MET A 514 -1.46 -27.67 10.36
CA MET A 514 -0.12 -27.14 10.57
C MET A 514 0.42 -27.65 11.90
N ASN A 515 1.66 -28.11 11.93
CA ASN A 515 2.33 -28.43 13.18
C ASN A 515 2.66 -27.14 13.93
N SER A 516 2.35 -27.12 15.22
CA SER A 516 2.76 -26.04 16.12
C SER A 516 4.15 -26.30 16.69
N GLN A 517 4.77 -25.28 17.27
CA GLN A 517 6.03 -25.40 18.03
C GLN A 517 5.85 -26.16 19.35
N LEU A 518 4.61 -26.43 19.77
CA LEU A 518 4.29 -27.30 20.88
C LEU A 518 4.27 -28.76 20.41
N GLU A 519 5.01 -29.63 21.10
CA GLU A 519 5.22 -31.03 20.68
C GLU A 519 3.89 -31.75 20.43
N LYS A 520 3.75 -32.40 19.27
CA LYS A 520 2.56 -33.15 18.81
C LYS A 520 1.26 -32.34 18.72
N ALA A 521 1.30 -31.03 18.92
CA ALA A 521 0.13 -30.19 18.81
C ALA A 521 0.01 -29.63 17.38
N GLN A 522 -1.22 -29.63 16.87
CA GLN A 522 -1.54 -29.20 15.51
C GLN A 522 -2.59 -28.08 15.54
N ILE A 523 -2.43 -27.12 14.64
CA ILE A 523 -3.37 -26.03 14.39
C ILE A 523 -4.09 -26.36 13.10
N ARG A 524 -5.42 -26.40 13.14
CA ARG A 524 -6.22 -26.52 11.92
C ARG A 524 -6.62 -25.15 11.41
N VAL A 525 -6.31 -24.87 10.16
CA VAL A 525 -6.73 -23.67 9.45
C VAL A 525 -7.91 -24.00 8.53
N ASN A 526 -8.96 -23.17 8.58
CA ASN A 526 -10.13 -23.29 7.72
C ASN A 526 -10.31 -22.02 6.90
N VAL A 527 -10.77 -22.22 5.66
CA VAL A 527 -11.01 -21.15 4.68
C VAL A 527 -12.46 -21.23 4.26
N TYR A 528 -13.22 -20.19 4.59
CA TYR A 528 -14.64 -20.09 4.31
C TYR A 528 -14.86 -19.15 3.14
N SER A 529 -15.30 -19.70 2.02
CA SER A 529 -15.66 -18.90 0.84
C SER A 529 -16.89 -18.04 1.14
N ARG A 530 -16.93 -16.84 0.58
CA ARG A 530 -18.13 -15.99 0.60
C ARG A 530 -18.88 -16.11 -0.71
N ASN A 531 -20.21 -15.99 -0.63
CA ASN A 531 -21.12 -16.27 -1.75
C ASN A 531 -20.95 -15.32 -2.96
N ASN A 532 -20.20 -14.22 -2.82
CA ASN A 532 -19.90 -13.29 -3.89
C ASN A 532 -18.40 -13.34 -4.23
N ASN A 533 -18.07 -13.49 -5.52
CA ASN A 533 -16.70 -13.51 -6.06
C ASN A 533 -15.88 -12.22 -5.80
N PHE A 534 -16.44 -11.21 -5.13
CA PHE A 534 -15.80 -9.94 -4.82
C PHE A 534 -15.36 -9.82 -3.35
N ASP A 535 -15.83 -10.71 -2.48
CA ASP A 535 -15.52 -10.68 -1.05
C ASP A 535 -14.34 -11.60 -0.73
N ASP A 536 -13.36 -11.10 0.02
CA ASP A 536 -12.25 -11.90 0.54
C ASP A 536 -12.80 -13.07 1.39
N ALA A 537 -12.23 -14.26 1.21
CA ALA A 537 -12.56 -15.43 2.02
C ALA A 537 -12.31 -15.15 3.52
N THR A 538 -13.09 -15.78 4.39
CA THR A 538 -12.85 -15.70 5.83
C THR A 538 -11.94 -16.84 6.28
N TYR A 539 -10.83 -16.50 6.92
CA TYR A 539 -9.84 -17.47 7.41
C TYR A 539 -9.96 -17.63 8.91
N SER A 540 -9.72 -18.84 9.41
CA SER A 540 -9.61 -19.09 10.85
C SER A 540 -8.49 -20.06 11.15
N ALA A 541 -7.80 -19.86 12.27
CA ALA A 541 -6.85 -20.79 12.85
C ALA A 541 -7.46 -21.30 14.16
N GLN A 542 -7.68 -22.61 14.28
CA GLN A 542 -8.31 -23.25 15.44
C GLN A 542 -9.61 -22.54 15.89
N CYS A 543 -10.50 -22.22 14.92
CA CYS A 543 -11.73 -21.44 15.11
C CYS A 543 -11.58 -20.01 15.67
N ALA A 544 -10.37 -19.47 15.80
CA ALA A 544 -10.12 -18.05 15.93
C ALA A 544 -10.04 -17.42 14.54
N ARG A 545 -10.78 -16.35 14.29
CA ARG A 545 -10.82 -15.71 12.98
C ARG A 545 -9.55 -14.88 12.78
N ILE A 546 -8.94 -15.01 11.62
CA ILE A 546 -7.84 -14.14 11.21
C ILE A 546 -8.43 -12.78 10.80
N VAL A 547 -7.99 -11.70 11.45
CA VAL A 547 -8.57 -10.35 11.28
C VAL A 547 -7.77 -9.43 10.37
N SER A 548 -6.51 -9.79 10.06
CA SER A 548 -5.61 -8.98 9.25
C SER A 548 -4.94 -9.77 8.15
N ARG A 549 -4.34 -9.06 7.19
CA ARG A 549 -3.35 -9.64 6.28
C ARG A 549 -2.10 -10.05 7.07
N PRO A 550 -1.31 -11.01 6.56
CA PRO A 550 -0.06 -11.39 7.20
C PRO A 550 0.90 -10.22 7.22
N ILE A 551 1.62 -10.09 8.33
CA ILE A 551 2.73 -9.17 8.47
C ILE A 551 4.01 -10.01 8.51
N ASP A 552 4.83 -9.86 7.49
CA ASP A 552 6.13 -10.53 7.46
C ASP A 552 7.09 -9.88 8.45
N VAL A 553 7.80 -10.72 9.20
CA VAL A 553 8.81 -10.34 10.19
C VAL A 553 10.06 -11.19 9.99
N CYS A 554 11.13 -10.85 10.71
CA CYS A 554 12.31 -11.68 10.75
C CYS A 554 11.95 -13.12 11.15
N GLY A 555 12.36 -14.09 10.33
CA GLY A 555 12.13 -15.51 10.57
C GLY A 555 10.71 -16.03 10.30
N GLY A 556 9.70 -15.18 10.06
CA GLY A 556 8.32 -15.66 10.02
C GLY A 556 7.27 -14.69 9.47
N SER A 557 6.01 -14.95 9.83
CA SER A 557 4.87 -14.08 9.54
C SER A 557 3.90 -14.08 10.72
N ILE A 558 3.25 -12.94 10.95
CA ILE A 558 2.25 -12.75 12.00
C ILE A 558 0.86 -12.66 11.37
N TYR A 559 -0.10 -13.39 11.91
CA TYR A 559 -1.52 -13.22 11.65
C TYR A 559 -2.22 -12.81 12.93
N PHE A 560 -2.95 -11.69 12.91
CA PHE A 560 -3.78 -11.34 14.06
C PHE A 560 -5.05 -12.17 14.10
N VAL A 561 -5.40 -12.70 15.26
CA VAL A 561 -6.59 -13.52 15.49
C VAL A 561 -7.48 -12.93 16.58
N ASP A 562 -8.80 -13.05 16.41
CA ASP A 562 -9.78 -12.46 17.35
C ASP A 562 -10.04 -13.29 18.61
N LYS A 563 -9.33 -14.39 18.81
CA LYS A 563 -9.38 -15.23 20.01
C LYS A 563 -8.02 -15.81 20.33
N VAL A 564 -7.78 -16.08 21.61
CA VAL A 564 -6.67 -16.92 22.05
C VAL A 564 -6.91 -18.36 21.58
N LEU A 565 -5.95 -18.94 20.85
CA LEU A 565 -5.99 -20.32 20.39
C LEU A 565 -5.90 -21.27 21.59
N ARG A 566 -6.77 -22.27 21.61
CA ARG A 566 -6.78 -23.33 22.63
C ARG A 566 -6.48 -24.66 21.97
N GLN A 567 -5.50 -25.38 22.51
CA GLN A 567 -5.21 -26.73 22.04
C GLN A 567 -6.40 -27.64 22.42
N PRO A 568 -6.97 -28.39 21.47
CA PRO A 568 -7.99 -29.36 21.79
C PRO A 568 -7.35 -30.58 22.49
N GLU A 569 -7.64 -30.75 23.78
CA GLU A 569 -7.13 -31.89 24.57
C GLU A 569 -8.02 -33.14 24.45
N THR A 570 -9.25 -32.98 23.97
CA THR A 570 -10.29 -34.02 24.01
C THR A 570 -10.99 -34.20 22.66
N SER A 571 -11.65 -35.35 22.48
CA SER A 571 -12.53 -35.58 21.33
C SER A 571 -13.91 -34.95 21.51
N ILE A 572 -14.65 -34.85 20.40
CA ILE A 572 -16.04 -34.37 20.40
C ILE A 572 -16.88 -35.18 21.40
N TRP A 573 -16.70 -36.51 21.41
CA TRP A 573 -17.43 -37.37 22.34
C TRP A 573 -17.15 -37.01 23.80
N THR A 574 -15.89 -36.83 24.17
CA THR A 574 -15.51 -36.45 25.54
C THR A 574 -16.04 -35.07 25.94
N LEU A 575 -16.12 -34.11 25.00
CA LEU A 575 -16.76 -32.81 25.26
C LEU A 575 -18.25 -32.96 25.58
N ILE A 576 -18.96 -33.80 24.83
CA ILE A 576 -20.38 -34.09 25.08
C ILE A 576 -20.56 -34.82 26.41
N GLU A 577 -19.71 -35.81 26.70
CA GLU A 577 -19.74 -36.60 27.94
C GLU A 577 -19.56 -35.75 29.20
N ASN A 578 -18.61 -34.80 29.17
CA ASN A 578 -18.27 -33.96 30.31
C ASN A 578 -19.27 -32.81 30.53
N ASN A 579 -20.12 -32.51 29.56
CA ASN A 579 -21.08 -31.42 29.66
C ASN A 579 -22.40 -31.88 30.31
N LYS A 580 -22.70 -31.32 31.50
CA LYS A 580 -23.90 -31.66 32.27
C LYS A 580 -25.21 -31.27 31.60
N ASN A 581 -25.19 -30.36 30.62
CA ASN A 581 -26.39 -29.88 29.92
C ASN A 581 -26.70 -30.65 28.64
N LEU A 582 -25.91 -31.68 28.29
CA LEU A 582 -26.05 -32.48 27.06
C LEU A 582 -26.42 -33.95 27.36
N GLN A 583 -26.99 -34.25 28.51
CA GLN A 583 -27.23 -35.63 28.98
C GLN A 583 -28.21 -36.39 28.07
N VAL A 584 -29.28 -35.72 27.62
CA VAL A 584 -30.27 -36.32 26.71
C VAL A 584 -29.64 -36.58 25.35
N PHE A 585 -28.93 -35.59 24.79
CA PHE A 585 -28.25 -35.74 23.50
C PHE A 585 -27.21 -36.87 23.54
N ARG A 586 -26.40 -36.94 24.59
CA ARG A 586 -25.43 -38.02 24.82
C ARG A 586 -26.08 -39.41 24.71
N LYS A 587 -27.20 -39.63 25.41
CA LYS A 587 -27.93 -40.90 25.37
C LYS A 587 -28.41 -41.25 23.96
N LEU A 588 -28.91 -40.25 23.21
CA LEU A 588 -29.36 -40.44 21.84
C LEU A 588 -28.20 -40.79 20.90
N VAL A 589 -27.04 -40.16 21.07
CA VAL A 589 -25.82 -40.48 20.28
C VAL A 589 -25.38 -41.93 20.52
N THR A 590 -25.34 -42.39 21.78
CA THR A 590 -25.01 -43.79 22.10
C THR A 590 -26.06 -44.74 21.51
N LYS A 591 -27.37 -44.41 21.63
CA LYS A 591 -28.45 -45.22 21.06
C LYS A 591 -28.41 -45.28 19.53
N ALA A 592 -27.95 -44.22 18.86
CA ALA A 592 -27.72 -44.16 17.43
C ALA A 592 -26.48 -44.93 16.97
N GLY A 593 -25.65 -45.44 17.89
CA GLY A 593 -24.40 -46.15 17.55
C GLY A 593 -23.30 -45.25 16.97
N LEU A 594 -23.39 -43.92 17.14
CA LEU A 594 -22.43 -42.95 16.57
C LEU A 594 -21.30 -42.56 17.53
N GLU A 595 -21.26 -43.17 18.72
CA GLU A 595 -20.24 -42.92 19.74
C GLU A 595 -18.81 -43.18 19.23
N SER A 596 -18.55 -44.37 18.68
CA SER A 596 -17.23 -44.72 18.13
C SER A 596 -16.81 -43.76 17.01
N GLN A 597 -17.76 -43.33 16.16
CA GLN A 597 -17.47 -42.36 15.10
C GLN A 597 -17.05 -41.00 15.68
N LEU A 598 -17.72 -40.49 16.72
CA LEU A 598 -17.36 -39.20 17.33
C LEU A 598 -16.15 -39.27 18.28
N LYS A 599 -15.69 -40.48 18.61
CA LYS A 599 -14.54 -40.70 19.50
C LYS A 599 -13.25 -41.00 18.73
N GLU A 600 -13.33 -41.85 17.70
CA GLU A 600 -12.15 -42.44 17.04
C GLU A 600 -11.89 -41.89 15.64
N ASN A 601 -12.92 -41.42 14.94
CA ASN A 601 -12.73 -40.88 13.59
C ASN A 601 -12.02 -39.53 13.68
N THR A 602 -11.04 -39.31 12.79
CA THR A 602 -10.20 -38.12 12.72
C THR A 602 -10.95 -36.87 12.24
N GLY A 603 -12.16 -37.04 11.69
CA GLY A 603 -13.02 -35.94 11.26
C GLY A 603 -12.53 -35.25 9.97
N PRO A 604 -12.88 -33.97 9.74
CA PRO A 604 -13.53 -33.07 10.69
C PRO A 604 -15.06 -33.20 10.72
N PHE A 605 -15.64 -33.06 11.92
CA PHE A 605 -17.08 -32.93 12.11
C PHE A 605 -17.45 -31.59 12.75
N THR A 606 -18.67 -31.11 12.49
CA THR A 606 -19.30 -30.07 13.32
C THR A 606 -20.53 -30.66 13.99
N VAL A 607 -20.50 -30.79 15.31
CA VAL A 607 -21.65 -31.30 16.08
C VAL A 607 -22.44 -30.14 16.65
N LEU A 608 -23.69 -30.05 16.24
CA LEU A 608 -24.68 -29.11 16.72
C LEU A 608 -25.42 -29.77 17.88
N ALA A 609 -24.93 -29.63 19.10
CA ALA A 609 -25.42 -30.37 20.27
C ALA A 609 -26.57 -29.63 20.98
N PRO A 610 -27.83 -30.12 20.94
CA PRO A 610 -28.92 -29.48 21.65
C PRO A 610 -28.82 -29.68 23.16
N THR A 611 -29.14 -28.65 23.92
CA THR A 611 -29.21 -28.74 25.39
C THR A 611 -30.38 -29.59 25.88
N ASP A 612 -30.32 -30.07 27.11
CA ASP A 612 -31.45 -30.77 27.75
C ASP A 612 -32.71 -29.88 27.80
N GLU A 613 -32.55 -28.56 27.93
CA GLU A 613 -33.64 -27.59 27.82
C GLU A 613 -34.21 -27.49 26.40
N ALA A 614 -33.41 -27.74 25.37
CA ALA A 614 -33.88 -27.82 23.99
C ALA A 614 -34.83 -29.02 23.79
N PHE A 615 -34.51 -30.18 24.38
CA PHE A 615 -35.36 -31.37 24.33
C PHE A 615 -36.68 -31.20 25.09
N LYS A 616 -36.69 -30.44 26.19
CA LYS A 616 -37.94 -30.12 26.93
C LYS A 616 -38.95 -29.30 26.11
N LYS A 617 -38.53 -28.68 25.01
CA LYS A 617 -39.41 -27.91 24.10
C LYS A 617 -40.11 -28.81 23.07
N LEU A 618 -39.74 -30.09 22.98
CA LEU A 618 -40.40 -31.06 22.11
C LEU A 618 -41.78 -31.45 22.65
N THR A 619 -42.67 -31.89 21.76
CA THR A 619 -43.95 -32.45 22.17
C THR A 619 -43.75 -33.79 22.90
N ARG A 620 -44.75 -34.18 23.70
CA ARG A 620 -44.71 -35.47 24.41
C ARG A 620 -44.56 -36.64 23.45
N ASP A 621 -45.27 -36.59 22.33
CA ASP A 621 -45.26 -37.67 21.33
C ASP A 621 -43.90 -37.79 20.63
N GLU A 622 -43.24 -36.66 20.33
CA GLU A 622 -41.86 -36.65 19.79
C GLU A 622 -40.86 -37.22 20.81
N MET A 623 -40.96 -36.82 22.08
CA MET A 623 -40.09 -37.37 23.14
C MET A 623 -40.30 -38.87 23.33
N GLU A 624 -41.54 -39.34 23.37
CA GLU A 624 -41.85 -40.77 23.46
C GLU A 624 -41.30 -41.57 22.26
N ALA A 625 -41.35 -41.01 21.06
CA ALA A 625 -40.78 -41.64 19.87
C ALA A 625 -39.25 -41.80 19.98
N LEU A 626 -38.56 -40.76 20.45
CA LEU A 626 -37.10 -40.82 20.67
C LEU A 626 -36.73 -41.82 21.77
N GLU A 627 -37.53 -41.89 22.84
CA GLU A 627 -37.36 -42.88 23.92
C GLU A 627 -37.58 -44.32 23.42
N LYS A 628 -38.53 -44.54 22.51
CA LYS A 628 -38.74 -45.84 21.85
C LYS A 628 -37.65 -46.17 20.83
N GLY A 629 -36.99 -45.16 20.28
CA GLY A 629 -35.85 -45.32 19.36
C GLY A 629 -36.18 -45.02 17.90
N ASP A 630 -37.41 -44.63 17.63
CA ASP A 630 -37.88 -44.34 16.29
C ASP A 630 -37.19 -43.06 15.77
N GLY A 631 -36.49 -43.16 14.64
CA GLY A 631 -35.85 -42.02 13.99
C GLY A 631 -34.63 -41.42 14.72
N VAL A 632 -34.16 -42.01 15.81
CA VAL A 632 -33.04 -41.47 16.62
C VAL A 632 -31.76 -41.34 15.80
N GLU A 633 -31.42 -42.34 14.98
CA GLU A 633 -30.21 -42.29 14.14
C GLU A 633 -30.27 -41.12 13.15
N ALA A 634 -31.39 -40.96 12.44
CA ALA A 634 -31.58 -39.86 11.49
C ALA A 634 -31.56 -38.49 12.17
N LEU A 635 -32.14 -38.38 13.38
CA LEU A 635 -32.10 -37.16 14.18
C LEU A 635 -30.66 -36.80 14.56
N VAL A 636 -29.89 -37.74 15.11
CA VAL A 636 -28.50 -37.48 15.51
C VAL A 636 -27.65 -37.13 14.28
N LYS A 637 -27.80 -37.86 13.17
CA LYS A 637 -27.11 -37.53 11.90
C LYS A 637 -27.46 -36.15 11.37
N THR A 638 -28.67 -35.65 11.62
CA THR A 638 -29.08 -34.28 11.24
C THR A 638 -28.26 -33.21 11.96
N HIS A 639 -27.82 -33.50 13.19
CA HIS A 639 -27.05 -32.58 14.04
C HIS A 639 -25.54 -32.66 13.82
N ILE A 640 -25.05 -33.51 12.93
CA ILE A 640 -23.62 -33.69 12.66
C ILE A 640 -23.36 -33.27 11.22
N LEU A 641 -22.65 -32.14 11.03
CA LEU A 641 -22.19 -31.69 9.72
C LEU A 641 -20.88 -32.40 9.34
N THR A 642 -20.70 -32.61 8.03
CA THR A 642 -19.53 -33.30 7.46
C THR A 642 -18.31 -32.42 7.25
N ASP A 643 -18.41 -31.13 7.56
CA ASP A 643 -17.35 -30.13 7.42
C ASP A 643 -17.03 -29.43 8.75
N MET A 644 -15.89 -28.73 8.81
CA MET A 644 -15.50 -27.94 9.99
C MET A 644 -16.00 -26.50 9.87
N LEU A 645 -17.16 -26.23 10.47
CA LEU A 645 -17.79 -24.94 10.45
C LEU A 645 -17.61 -24.25 11.81
N CYS A 646 -16.56 -23.44 11.92
CA CYS A 646 -16.42 -22.51 13.03
C CYS A 646 -17.41 -21.35 12.88
N SER A 647 -17.77 -20.70 13.98
CA SER A 647 -18.66 -19.55 13.98
C SER A 647 -18.13 -18.42 13.09
N ALA A 648 -16.79 -18.26 13.02
CA ALA A 648 -16.12 -17.32 12.13
C ALA A 648 -16.50 -17.51 10.65
N GLY A 649 -16.76 -18.75 10.23
CA GLY A 649 -17.17 -19.09 8.87
C GLY A 649 -18.65 -18.91 8.56
N VAL A 650 -19.46 -18.51 9.54
CA VAL A 650 -20.90 -18.28 9.37
C VAL A 650 -21.14 -16.84 8.95
N ASN A 651 -21.63 -16.67 7.73
CA ASN A 651 -21.86 -15.38 7.10
C ASN A 651 -23.11 -14.66 7.65
N TYR A 652 -23.12 -13.32 7.54
CA TYR A 652 -24.33 -12.55 7.83
C TYR A 652 -25.46 -12.92 6.87
N ASN A 653 -26.68 -12.92 7.39
CA ASN A 653 -27.86 -13.27 6.60
C ASN A 653 -27.96 -12.37 5.35
N SER A 654 -27.89 -12.99 4.17
CA SER A 654 -28.09 -12.31 2.89
C SER A 654 -29.45 -12.73 2.34
N ALA A 655 -30.24 -11.75 1.89
CA ALA A 655 -31.54 -12.01 1.28
C ALA A 655 -31.45 -12.90 0.02
N PHE A 656 -30.26 -13.00 -0.58
CA PHE A 656 -30.04 -13.67 -1.86
C PHE A 656 -29.25 -14.98 -1.75
N ALA A 657 -28.67 -15.30 -0.59
CA ALA A 657 -27.86 -16.51 -0.45
C ALA A 657 -27.78 -16.97 1.01
N VAL A 658 -28.40 -18.12 1.29
CA VAL A 658 -28.28 -18.84 2.56
C VAL A 658 -27.12 -19.82 2.47
N GLN A 659 -26.27 -19.86 3.50
CA GLN A 659 -25.16 -20.80 3.57
C GLN A 659 -25.71 -22.16 4.01
N GLU A 660 -25.55 -23.20 3.20
CA GLU A 660 -26.10 -24.53 3.44
C GLU A 660 -24.97 -25.55 3.62
N HIS A 661 -25.05 -26.36 4.67
CA HIS A 661 -24.03 -27.35 5.02
C HIS A 661 -24.62 -28.74 5.10
N ARG A 662 -23.94 -29.73 4.50
CA ARG A 662 -24.44 -31.10 4.46
C ARG A 662 -24.21 -31.80 5.80
N ASN A 663 -25.24 -32.47 6.30
CA ASN A 663 -25.19 -33.31 7.48
C ASN A 663 -24.98 -34.80 7.14
N LEU A 664 -24.76 -35.64 8.16
CA LEU A 664 -24.57 -37.09 7.97
C LEU A 664 -25.82 -37.81 7.46
N ASP A 665 -27.00 -37.20 7.58
CA ASP A 665 -28.27 -37.72 7.00
C ASP A 665 -28.38 -37.37 5.50
N GLY A 666 -27.40 -36.61 4.96
CA GLY A 666 -27.34 -36.17 3.58
C GLY A 666 -28.17 -34.93 3.27
N LYS A 667 -28.91 -34.38 4.24
CA LYS A 667 -29.69 -33.15 4.14
C LYS A 667 -28.81 -31.92 4.41
N SER A 668 -29.28 -30.74 4.01
CA SER A 668 -28.60 -29.48 4.30
C SER A 668 -29.15 -28.84 5.58
N VAL A 669 -28.26 -28.19 6.32
CA VAL A 669 -28.55 -27.35 7.47
C VAL A 669 -28.07 -25.95 7.16
N SER A 670 -28.99 -24.99 7.23
CA SER A 670 -28.66 -23.59 7.01
C SER A 670 -27.82 -23.02 8.15
N ALA A 671 -26.81 -22.22 7.83
CA ALA A 671 -26.00 -21.47 8.80
C ALA A 671 -26.15 -19.98 8.51
N GLN A 672 -26.48 -19.19 9.54
CA GLN A 672 -26.66 -17.74 9.38
C GLN A 672 -26.25 -16.97 10.63
N ARG A 673 -25.67 -15.79 10.41
CA ARG A 673 -25.33 -14.84 11.46
C ARG A 673 -26.29 -13.65 11.40
N SER A 674 -26.93 -13.35 12.53
CA SER A 674 -27.76 -12.15 12.68
C SER A 674 -26.91 -10.88 12.66
N LEU A 675 -27.51 -9.73 12.35
CA LEU A 675 -26.85 -8.41 12.43
C LEU A 675 -26.30 -8.09 13.84
N ARG A 676 -26.85 -8.73 14.89
CA ARG A 676 -26.36 -8.62 16.27
C ARG A 676 -25.23 -9.59 16.60
N GLY A 677 -24.74 -10.37 15.63
CA GLY A 677 -23.61 -11.29 15.78
C GLY A 677 -23.96 -12.67 16.36
N HIS A 678 -25.22 -12.95 16.68
CA HIS A 678 -25.67 -14.30 17.06
C HIS A 678 -25.66 -15.23 15.84
N VAL A 679 -25.18 -16.47 16.05
CA VAL A 679 -25.05 -17.50 15.03
C VAL A 679 -26.19 -18.51 15.20
N TYR A 680 -26.77 -18.94 14.08
CA TYR A 680 -27.87 -19.87 14.02
C TYR A 680 -27.58 -20.99 13.02
N PHE A 681 -27.97 -22.21 13.39
CA PHE A 681 -27.91 -23.40 12.54
C PHE A 681 -29.31 -24.02 12.43
N GLY A 682 -29.85 -24.17 11.23
CA GLY A 682 -31.23 -24.66 11.02
C GLY A 682 -32.27 -23.86 11.81
N GLY A 683 -32.00 -22.57 12.04
CA GLY A 683 -32.79 -21.70 12.91
C GLY A 683 -32.48 -21.80 14.41
N ALA A 684 -31.86 -22.86 14.92
CA ALA A 684 -31.46 -22.97 16.32
C ALA A 684 -30.30 -22.02 16.64
N ARG A 685 -30.35 -21.30 17.76
CA ARG A 685 -29.30 -20.37 18.17
C ARG A 685 -28.17 -21.15 18.85
N ALA A 686 -26.93 -20.85 18.46
CA ALA A 686 -25.76 -21.32 19.20
C ALA A 686 -25.59 -20.48 20.48
N GLU A 687 -25.67 -21.13 21.64
CA GLU A 687 -25.45 -20.52 22.96
C GLU A 687 -23.95 -20.48 23.26
N ASP A 688 -23.31 -21.66 23.28
CA ASP A 688 -21.86 -21.81 23.34
C ASP A 688 -21.36 -22.30 21.99
N LYS A 689 -20.34 -21.63 21.44
CA LYS A 689 -19.84 -21.86 20.08
C LYS A 689 -18.34 -22.07 20.07
N ASP A 690 -17.86 -22.74 19.03
CA ASP A 690 -16.43 -22.99 18.78
C ASP A 690 -15.74 -23.82 19.88
N LEU A 691 -16.44 -24.80 20.46
CA LEU A 691 -15.81 -25.75 21.38
C LEU A 691 -14.98 -26.74 20.55
N THR A 692 -13.68 -26.48 20.46
CA THR A 692 -12.78 -27.25 19.61
C THR A 692 -12.41 -28.60 20.21
N ALA A 693 -12.39 -29.63 19.38
CA ALA A 693 -11.96 -30.99 19.70
C ALA A 693 -10.92 -31.48 18.68
N ASN A 694 -10.25 -32.59 18.99
CA ASN A 694 -9.21 -33.16 18.10
C ASN A 694 -9.78 -33.58 16.72
N ASN A 695 -11.04 -33.96 16.66
CA ASN A 695 -11.73 -34.43 15.46
C ASN A 695 -12.84 -33.47 14.95
N GLY A 696 -12.90 -32.23 15.45
CA GLY A 696 -13.80 -31.21 14.92
C GLY A 696 -14.22 -30.15 15.92
N VAL A 697 -15.46 -29.68 15.83
CA VAL A 697 -15.99 -28.59 16.65
C VAL A 697 -17.42 -28.89 17.13
N VAL A 698 -17.73 -28.45 18.35
CA VAL A 698 -19.07 -28.54 18.93
C VAL A 698 -19.66 -27.14 19.10
N HIS A 699 -20.90 -26.96 18.66
CA HIS A 699 -21.73 -25.80 18.98
C HIS A 699 -22.93 -26.26 19.78
N ILE A 700 -23.12 -25.71 20.97
CA ILE A 700 -24.27 -26.00 21.82
C ILE A 700 -25.43 -25.13 21.34
N ILE A 701 -26.57 -25.76 21.03
CA ILE A 701 -27.73 -25.08 20.43
C ILE A 701 -28.97 -25.15 21.34
N ASP A 702 -29.81 -24.12 21.24
CA ASP A 702 -30.99 -23.92 22.11
C ASP A 702 -32.25 -24.70 21.67
N ARG A 703 -32.20 -25.38 20.53
CA ARG A 703 -33.31 -26.11 19.91
C ARG A 703 -32.83 -27.35 19.17
N VAL A 704 -33.67 -28.38 19.13
CA VAL A 704 -33.44 -29.58 18.33
C VAL A 704 -33.77 -29.27 16.86
N LEU A 705 -32.85 -29.59 15.95
CA LEU A 705 -33.04 -29.40 14.52
C LEU A 705 -34.14 -30.33 13.98
N ASN A 706 -34.95 -29.81 13.05
CA ASN A 706 -36.07 -30.50 12.39
C ASN A 706 -37.24 -30.96 13.30
N ALA A 707 -37.30 -30.54 14.57
CA ALA A 707 -38.55 -30.61 15.33
C ALA A 707 -39.51 -29.54 14.82
N GLN A 708 -40.69 -29.94 14.35
CA GLN A 708 -41.69 -28.97 13.88
C GLN A 708 -42.16 -28.15 15.10
N PRO A 709 -41.97 -26.82 15.14
CA PRO A 709 -42.54 -26.03 16.20
C PRO A 709 -44.07 -26.11 16.10
N GLU A 710 -44.72 -26.37 17.24
CA GLU A 710 -46.18 -26.38 17.40
C GLU A 710 -46.78 -25.13 16.72
N GLN A 711 -47.38 -25.28 15.54
CA GLN A 711 -48.15 -24.21 14.92
C GLN A 711 -49.36 -23.98 15.81
N LYS A 712 -49.34 -22.92 16.63
CA LYS A 712 -50.56 -22.44 17.28
C LYS A 712 -51.62 -22.26 16.19
N PRO A 713 -52.80 -22.90 16.30
CA PRO A 713 -53.81 -22.80 15.27
C PRO A 713 -54.18 -21.33 15.08
N GLN A 714 -53.99 -20.82 13.86
CA GLN A 714 -54.52 -19.51 13.47
C GLN A 714 -56.04 -19.58 13.59
N PRO A 715 -56.70 -18.60 14.23
CA PRO A 715 -58.15 -18.57 14.29
C PRO A 715 -58.69 -18.44 12.85
N ALA A 716 -59.57 -19.38 12.49
CA ALA A 716 -60.22 -19.41 11.19
C ALA A 716 -60.88 -18.05 10.91
N HIS A 717 -60.46 -17.39 9.85
CA HIS A 717 -61.16 -16.22 9.32
C HIS A 717 -62.54 -16.67 8.84
N ALA A 718 -63.56 -16.37 9.64
CA ALA A 718 -64.95 -16.53 9.26
C ALA A 718 -65.22 -15.61 8.05
N GLN A 719 -65.61 -16.23 6.94
CA GLN A 719 -66.12 -15.54 5.77
C GLN A 719 -67.44 -14.84 6.14
N SER A 720 -67.43 -13.51 6.24
CA SER A 720 -68.65 -12.72 6.20
C SER A 720 -68.92 -12.33 4.74
N GLN A 721 -69.90 -12.99 4.13
CA GLN A 721 -70.50 -12.56 2.87
C GLN A 721 -71.23 -11.23 3.11
N GLY A 722 -70.80 -10.17 2.41
CA GLY A 722 -71.54 -8.92 2.25
C GLY A 722 -72.06 -8.79 0.81
N PRO A 723 -73.17 -8.06 0.58
CA PRO A 723 -73.96 -8.19 -0.65
C PRO A 723 -73.30 -7.48 -1.84
N GLN A 724 -73.42 -8.08 -3.02
CA GLN A 724 -73.09 -7.44 -4.30
C GLN A 724 -73.99 -6.24 -4.59
N PRO A 725 -73.44 -5.18 -5.23
CA PRO A 725 -74.18 -4.37 -6.17
C PRO A 725 -73.77 -4.69 -7.61
N GLN A 726 -74.77 -4.90 -8.46
CA GLN A 726 -74.68 -4.92 -9.92
C GLN A 726 -74.41 -3.50 -10.47
N GLY A 727 -73.64 -3.37 -11.54
CA GLY A 727 -73.60 -2.12 -12.33
C GLY A 727 -72.32 -1.87 -13.11
N THR A 728 -72.28 -2.41 -14.34
CA THR A 728 -71.75 -1.88 -15.62
C THR A 728 -70.67 -0.77 -15.70
N GLU A 729 -69.76 -1.01 -16.65
CA GLU A 729 -69.03 -0.08 -17.56
C GLU A 729 -67.51 0.16 -17.41
N ASN A 730 -66.82 -0.26 -18.48
CA ASN A 730 -65.53 0.18 -19.04
C ASN A 730 -64.94 1.52 -18.52
N ARG A 731 -63.65 1.50 -18.10
CA ARG A 731 -62.52 2.16 -18.79
C ARG A 731 -61.20 2.17 -17.99
N ARG A 732 -60.13 1.86 -18.74
CA ARG A 732 -58.77 2.45 -18.75
C ARG A 732 -57.84 2.31 -17.53
N TYR A 733 -56.67 1.75 -17.85
CA TYR A 733 -55.37 1.93 -17.20
C TYR A 733 -55.11 3.38 -16.75
N VAL A 734 -54.71 3.54 -15.49
CA VAL A 734 -53.78 4.59 -15.04
C VAL A 734 -52.83 3.97 -14.01
N SER A 735 -51.54 4.05 -14.33
CA SER A 735 -50.37 3.73 -13.52
C SER A 735 -50.29 4.64 -12.29
N PHE A 736 -50.05 4.05 -11.11
CA PHE A 736 -49.73 4.78 -9.89
C PHE A 736 -48.21 4.79 -9.65
N GLU A 737 -47.68 6.00 -9.53
CA GLU A 737 -46.32 6.32 -9.05
C GLU A 737 -46.15 5.97 -7.57
N PHE A 738 -44.95 5.50 -7.22
CA PHE A 738 -44.49 5.33 -5.83
C PHE A 738 -44.00 6.67 -5.26
N PRO A 739 -44.36 7.04 -4.01
CA PRO A 739 -43.70 8.13 -3.31
C PRO A 739 -42.42 7.64 -2.64
N HIS A 740 -41.36 8.42 -2.83
CA HIS A 740 -40.11 8.34 -2.08
C HIS A 740 -40.32 8.56 -0.57
N PHE A 741 -39.66 7.73 0.23
CA PHE A 741 -38.94 8.13 1.44
C PHE A 741 -37.72 7.22 1.64
#